data_AF-A0AAU1CJE0-F1
#
_entry.id   AF-A0AAU1CJE0-F1
#
_cell.length_a   1.000
_cell.length_b   1.000
_cell.length_c   1.000
_cell.angle_alpha   90.00
_cell.angle_beta   90.00
_cell.angle_gamma   90.00
#
_symmetry.space_group_name_H-M   'P 1'
#
loop_
_entity.id
_entity.type
_entity.pdbx_description
1 polymer ?
#
loop_
_entity_poly.entity_id
_entity_poly.type
_entity_poly.pdbx_seq_one_letter_code
_entity_poly.pdbx_strand_id
1 'polypeptide(L)'
;MAGCPFPDFDDRSFSVAAREAVTADRLTWVRTTWSTPAVAEAVRHASPDLGSRVDALCAAGSPSARDVRRIGLSLARYLLRAGHRAMPFGLFAGVTTATFGDRTDSSWGVDHKVVARAGAEWMSRLVELLEKSGELLPFLSVVANSMAFVRDGYLIVPYQEDRLPSRHRAVEASVELSAPVHNVLNAARTPILFEDLAAKLAAEFPAVRSERVQGLLAGLIRRGVLVTSLQAPATETDALGYVLEQLDAVHAEALVPLARTVREMRAIHAALPQCGSADVRGAVAARMRRLVPGLRRHPLALDLRLDAHLRLPGEVAREVERAGALLTRLSARPYGTRAWGEYQQRFYERYGIGTMVPLLDVVADSGIGYPDGYPGEPAGARRRRISPRDDVLVRLAQAAALDGHDEIVLTDEMVAALDVGPEEPRTPPHLEVGVRLHAASTEETRRGRFTVEVASVSRGVGVSTGRFVSVLELTARESLCAELVDLPTADPGTTPAQLCFPPLLPDSAHVTRTPRLLPLLISLQEHRPASDAVLTPADLAVACDGRRMYLAAPGLGHRIEAVGMHALNLTEHTPPLARLLTELSRAQCAQVTVFDWGVAATMPFLPRLRYGRTVLAPARWRLEPADLPGPDRPGAEWRLALSEWRERRRLPRQVKLVQDDRLLPLDLDQAAHRSLLRHHLDRATSAVLTEAPRPEAYGWSRGRAHDIIVPLKAARPPAWPPLPRPTRARTLSQAQTQTPGTSSVLLAALYGDLRRQDAVLARHVPDLLRRLGCPPWWFVRFRDPDQHLRLRIALKDPEDFAATARVVSAWADELRVAGLLADVRYPTSYREMGRWGDGPAWDAAEEVFRADSRAVLAQLSQPRRPQQRALVAAHTLAIASAFLGSPQAGARWLIGHISHRSPEPVPRPQFTEAVHLADPRDNWAALRAAPGGEAIVTAWADRASALTAYRTHLPSAHTEGVAEDDVLTSLLHTHFVRHVAVNFPEEEICLHLARAAALAFTARSRRPQ
;
A
#
# COMPACT_ATOMS: atom_id res chain seq x y z
N MET A 1 -8.75 24.99 -32.16
CA MET A 1 -7.47 25.61 -31.72
C MET A 1 -6.30 25.32 -32.68
N ALA A 2 -6.44 24.48 -33.71
CA ALA A 2 -5.41 24.28 -34.73
C ALA A 2 -5.59 25.30 -35.87
N GLY A 3 -4.62 26.20 -36.06
CA GLY A 3 -4.68 27.19 -37.15
C GLY A 3 -3.44 28.06 -37.29
N CYS A 4 -2.73 28.36 -36.20
CA CYS A 4 -1.42 29.00 -36.26
C CYS A 4 -0.30 27.99 -36.00
N PRO A 5 0.64 27.77 -36.96
CA PRO A 5 1.82 26.95 -36.71
C PRO A 5 2.66 27.56 -35.57
N PHE A 6 3.27 26.71 -34.75
CA PHE A 6 4.10 27.18 -33.64
C PHE A 6 5.41 27.81 -34.17
N PRO A 7 5.81 29.00 -33.70
CA PRO A 7 7.06 29.63 -34.12
C PRO A 7 8.27 28.87 -33.54
N ASP A 8 9.41 28.92 -34.22
CA ASP A 8 10.65 28.37 -33.67
C ASP A 8 11.12 29.23 -32.49
N PHE A 9 11.25 28.63 -31.31
CA PHE A 9 11.73 29.27 -30.08
C PHE A 9 13.24 29.09 -29.81
N ASP A 10 14.02 28.57 -30.76
CA ASP A 10 15.48 28.46 -30.61
C ASP A 10 16.21 29.71 -31.14
N ASP A 11 16.74 30.54 -30.25
CA ASP A 11 17.50 31.75 -30.61
C ASP A 11 18.80 31.45 -31.37
N ARG A 12 19.29 30.21 -31.25
CA ARG A 12 20.51 29.71 -31.90
C ARG A 12 20.29 29.39 -33.37
N SER A 13 19.04 29.38 -33.84
CA SER A 13 18.68 29.21 -35.24
C SER A 13 18.81 30.50 -36.06
N PHE A 14 18.98 31.65 -35.42
CA PHE A 14 18.83 32.97 -36.07
C PHE A 14 20.06 33.87 -35.86
N SER A 15 20.45 34.59 -36.92
CA SER A 15 21.51 35.60 -36.87
C SER A 15 21.11 36.79 -35.99
N VAL A 16 22.07 37.59 -35.54
CA VAL A 16 21.79 38.79 -34.72
C VAL A 16 20.82 39.72 -35.44
N ALA A 17 20.99 39.94 -36.74
CA ALA A 17 20.09 40.76 -37.56
C ALA A 17 18.67 40.19 -37.70
N ALA A 18 18.50 38.85 -37.65
CA ALA A 18 17.19 38.20 -37.75
C ALA A 18 16.44 38.10 -36.41
N ARG A 19 17.12 38.31 -35.27
CA ARG A 19 16.55 38.11 -33.93
C ARG A 19 15.43 39.08 -33.59
N GLU A 20 15.49 40.32 -34.06
CA GLU A 20 14.43 41.31 -33.84
C GLU A 20 13.14 40.91 -34.56
N ALA A 21 13.22 40.59 -35.86
CA ALA A 21 12.08 40.13 -36.65
C ALA A 21 11.45 38.85 -36.06
N VAL A 22 12.27 37.85 -35.70
CA VAL A 22 11.79 36.59 -35.11
C VAL A 22 11.15 36.82 -33.73
N THR A 23 11.69 37.75 -32.93
CA THR A 23 11.08 38.12 -31.66
C THR A 23 9.72 38.77 -31.86
N ALA A 24 9.57 39.62 -32.88
CA ALA A 24 8.28 40.21 -33.25
C ALA A 24 7.27 39.13 -33.70
N ASP A 25 7.69 38.15 -34.50
CA ASP A 25 6.83 37.04 -34.94
C ASP A 25 6.36 36.19 -33.77
N ARG A 26 7.27 35.84 -32.85
CA ARG A 26 6.92 35.10 -31.62
C ARG A 26 5.98 35.87 -30.72
N LEU A 27 6.20 37.17 -30.56
CA LEU A 27 5.32 38.03 -29.78
C LEU A 27 3.92 38.12 -30.42
N THR A 28 3.85 38.23 -31.75
CA THR A 28 2.58 38.17 -32.49
C THR A 28 1.88 36.85 -32.24
N TRP A 29 2.59 35.72 -32.34
CA TRP A 29 2.01 34.40 -32.03
C TRP A 29 1.50 34.30 -30.60
N VAL A 30 2.25 34.82 -29.61
CA VAL A 30 1.79 34.85 -28.21
C VAL A 30 0.52 35.67 -28.09
N ARG A 31 0.47 36.89 -28.67
CA ARG A 31 -0.70 37.77 -28.64
C ARG A 31 -1.92 37.13 -29.29
N THR A 32 -1.77 36.54 -30.48
CA THR A 32 -2.86 35.84 -31.21
C THR A 32 -3.34 34.60 -30.47
N THR A 33 -2.43 33.85 -29.86
CA THR A 33 -2.80 32.68 -29.05
C THR A 33 -3.57 33.13 -27.80
N TRP A 34 -3.08 34.17 -27.13
CA TRP A 34 -3.65 34.70 -25.90
C TRP A 34 -4.97 35.43 -26.12
N SER A 35 -5.24 35.91 -27.33
CA SER A 35 -6.55 36.47 -27.70
C SER A 35 -7.63 35.40 -27.85
N THR A 36 -7.30 34.11 -27.82
CA THR A 36 -8.29 33.01 -27.76
C THR A 36 -8.78 32.85 -26.32
N PRO A 37 -10.04 33.23 -25.99
CA PRO A 37 -10.49 33.32 -24.60
C PRO A 37 -10.34 32.00 -23.83
N ALA A 38 -10.72 30.87 -24.44
CA ALA A 38 -10.63 29.55 -23.82
C ALA A 38 -9.19 29.16 -23.43
N VAL A 39 -8.18 29.56 -24.23
CA VAL A 39 -6.76 29.29 -23.94
C VAL A 39 -6.29 30.13 -22.76
N ALA A 40 -6.49 31.45 -22.84
CA ALA A 40 -6.07 32.36 -21.79
C ALA A 40 -6.72 31.99 -20.45
N GLU A 41 -7.98 31.59 -20.49
CA GLU A 41 -8.72 31.20 -19.31
C GLU A 41 -8.19 29.91 -18.67
N ALA A 42 -8.03 28.85 -19.46
CA ALA A 42 -7.50 27.58 -18.97
C ALA A 42 -6.08 27.76 -18.38
N VAL A 43 -5.25 28.60 -19.00
CA VAL A 43 -3.90 28.90 -18.50
C VAL A 43 -3.94 29.74 -17.22
N ARG A 44 -4.78 30.79 -17.13
CA ARG A 44 -4.94 31.60 -15.91
C ARG A 44 -5.41 30.78 -14.72
N HIS A 45 -6.27 29.77 -14.95
CA HIS A 45 -6.68 28.82 -13.92
C HIS A 45 -5.53 27.89 -13.51
N ALA A 46 -4.89 27.24 -14.48
CA ALA A 46 -3.85 26.24 -14.22
C ALA A 46 -2.55 26.82 -13.66
N SER A 47 -2.18 28.04 -14.07
CA SER A 47 -0.98 28.73 -13.63
C SER A 47 -1.23 30.25 -13.61
N PRO A 48 -1.74 30.79 -12.50
CA PRO A 48 -1.99 32.22 -12.35
C PRO A 48 -0.75 33.07 -12.64
N ASP A 49 0.44 32.66 -12.15
CA ASP A 49 1.71 33.34 -12.41
C ASP A 49 2.06 33.39 -13.90
N LEU A 50 1.91 32.28 -14.64
CA LEU A 50 2.13 32.31 -16.08
C LEU A 50 1.12 33.23 -16.77
N GLY A 51 -0.16 33.15 -16.38
CA GLY A 51 -1.22 34.00 -16.92
C GLY A 51 -0.89 35.49 -16.78
N SER A 52 -0.54 35.94 -15.56
CA SER A 52 -0.13 37.31 -15.30
C SER A 52 1.12 37.73 -16.09
N ARG A 53 2.07 36.83 -16.29
CA ARG A 53 3.26 37.10 -17.13
C ARG A 53 2.91 37.23 -18.62
N VAL A 54 1.96 36.44 -19.13
CA VAL A 54 1.51 36.61 -20.53
C VAL A 54 0.75 37.91 -20.69
N ASP A 55 -0.14 38.26 -19.75
CA ASP A 55 -0.87 39.54 -19.74
C ASP A 55 0.11 40.73 -19.76
N ALA A 56 1.12 40.72 -18.87
CA ALA A 56 2.16 41.75 -18.83
C ALA A 56 3.00 41.81 -20.11
N LEU A 57 3.35 40.66 -20.68
CA LEU A 57 4.09 40.57 -21.94
C LEU A 57 3.29 41.16 -23.11
N CYS A 58 1.99 40.86 -23.19
CA CYS A 58 1.11 41.35 -24.23
C CYS A 58 0.93 42.87 -24.15
N ALA A 59 0.86 43.43 -22.94
CA ALA A 59 0.71 44.87 -22.67
C ALA A 59 2.01 45.68 -22.85
N ALA A 60 3.18 45.03 -22.80
CA ALA A 60 4.47 45.71 -22.94
C ALA A 60 4.67 46.28 -24.37
N GLY A 61 5.13 47.53 -24.46
CA GLY A 61 5.44 48.18 -25.74
C GLY A 61 6.65 47.57 -26.45
N SER A 62 7.70 47.23 -25.71
CA SER A 62 8.92 46.59 -26.23
C SER A 62 9.45 45.53 -25.25
N PRO A 63 8.87 44.31 -25.23
CA PRO A 63 9.29 43.26 -24.33
C PRO A 63 10.66 42.66 -24.70
N SER A 64 11.38 42.14 -23.70
CA SER A 64 12.68 41.49 -23.95
C SER A 64 12.52 40.19 -24.76
N ALA A 65 13.44 39.93 -25.70
CA ALA A 65 13.43 38.69 -26.49
C ALA A 65 13.49 37.43 -25.61
N ARG A 66 14.21 37.52 -24.49
CA ARG A 66 14.31 36.44 -23.49
C ARG A 66 12.95 36.11 -22.87
N ASP A 67 12.15 37.11 -22.53
CA ASP A 67 10.83 36.91 -21.93
C ASP A 67 9.84 36.37 -22.94
N VAL A 68 9.82 36.92 -24.17
CA VAL A 68 8.99 36.42 -25.28
C VAL A 68 9.25 34.93 -25.49
N ARG A 69 10.52 34.51 -25.55
CA ARG A 69 10.90 33.11 -25.70
C ARG A 69 10.46 32.23 -24.53
N ARG A 70 10.81 32.62 -23.29
CA ARG A 70 10.52 31.83 -22.08
C ARG A 70 9.03 31.64 -21.87
N ILE A 71 8.25 32.71 -22.05
CA ILE A 71 6.80 32.69 -21.88
C ILE A 71 6.16 31.92 -23.04
N GLY A 72 6.59 32.16 -24.28
CA GLY A 72 6.08 31.44 -25.45
C GLY A 72 6.29 29.92 -25.38
N LEU A 73 7.46 29.45 -24.93
CA LEU A 73 7.72 28.03 -24.69
C LEU A 73 6.77 27.42 -23.64
N SER A 74 6.51 28.15 -22.55
CA SER A 74 5.56 27.71 -21.52
C SER A 74 4.13 27.65 -22.06
N LEU A 75 3.71 28.66 -22.84
CA LEU A 75 2.39 28.68 -23.49
C LEU A 75 2.24 27.51 -24.49
N ALA A 76 3.28 27.23 -25.28
CA ALA A 76 3.29 26.09 -26.21
C ALA A 76 3.10 24.75 -25.48
N ARG A 77 3.70 24.54 -24.31
CA ARG A 77 3.46 23.35 -23.48
C ARG A 77 2.01 23.21 -23.05
N TYR A 78 1.34 24.31 -22.67
CA TYR A 78 -0.08 24.28 -22.31
C TYR A 78 -0.99 23.99 -23.50
N LEU A 79 -0.67 24.51 -24.69
CA LEU A 79 -1.40 24.17 -25.91
C LEU A 79 -1.25 22.68 -26.28
N LEU A 80 -0.03 22.15 -26.19
CA LEU A 80 0.23 20.72 -26.40
C LEU A 80 -0.50 19.85 -25.38
N ARG A 81 -0.58 20.29 -24.12
CA ARG A 81 -1.42 19.65 -23.10
C ARG A 81 -2.88 19.64 -23.54
N ALA A 82 -3.42 20.79 -23.93
CA ALA A 82 -4.83 20.96 -24.29
C ALA A 82 -5.26 20.06 -25.46
N GLY A 83 -4.37 19.84 -26.43
CA GLY A 83 -4.67 19.01 -27.61
C GLY A 83 -4.59 17.51 -27.38
N HIS A 84 -3.87 17.04 -26.36
CA HIS A 84 -3.40 15.66 -26.34
C HIS A 84 -3.33 14.95 -24.97
N ARG A 85 -3.47 15.66 -23.84
CA ARG A 85 -3.44 15.04 -22.51
C ARG A 85 -4.85 14.95 -21.94
N ALA A 86 -5.35 13.72 -21.80
CA ALA A 86 -6.69 13.43 -21.31
C ALA A 86 -6.87 13.54 -19.79
N MET A 87 -5.77 13.70 -19.02
CA MET A 87 -5.83 13.79 -17.56
C MET A 87 -6.64 15.03 -17.10
N PRO A 88 -7.76 14.84 -16.37
CA PRO A 88 -8.64 15.93 -15.93
C PRO A 88 -7.88 17.02 -15.18
N PHE A 89 -8.01 18.26 -15.64
CA PHE A 89 -7.33 19.40 -15.02
C PHE A 89 -7.95 20.72 -15.44
N GLY A 90 -8.74 21.31 -14.54
CA GLY A 90 -9.40 22.58 -14.78
C GLY A 90 -10.25 22.53 -16.05
N LEU A 91 -9.94 23.41 -16.99
CA LEU A 91 -10.67 23.55 -18.26
C LEU A 91 -10.00 22.83 -19.44
N PHE A 92 -8.88 22.13 -19.23
CA PHE A 92 -8.16 21.45 -20.32
C PHE A 92 -8.76 20.09 -20.69
N ALA A 93 -9.25 19.35 -19.69
CA ALA A 93 -9.79 18.01 -19.85
C ALA A 93 -10.82 17.75 -18.75
N GLY A 94 -11.81 16.92 -19.06
CA GLY A 94 -12.91 16.58 -18.17
C GLY A 94 -13.18 15.09 -18.10
N VAL A 95 -14.28 14.74 -17.43
CA VAL A 95 -14.72 13.36 -17.21
C VAL A 95 -16.15 13.16 -17.71
N THR A 96 -16.43 11.96 -18.19
CA THR A 96 -17.79 11.43 -18.45
C THR A 96 -17.75 9.91 -18.28
N THR A 97 -18.91 9.27 -18.32
CA THR A 97 -19.00 7.80 -18.30
C THR A 97 -18.98 7.20 -19.71
N ALA A 98 -18.52 5.96 -19.80
CA ALA A 98 -18.62 5.14 -21.00
C ALA A 98 -19.28 3.80 -20.63
N THR A 99 -20.01 3.22 -21.58
CA THR A 99 -20.68 1.92 -21.39
C THR A 99 -20.15 0.89 -22.37
N PHE A 100 -20.20 -0.39 -22.01
CA PHE A 100 -19.95 -1.49 -22.95
C PHE A 100 -21.28 -2.02 -23.51
N GLY A 101 -21.32 -2.36 -24.80
CA GLY A 101 -22.50 -2.96 -25.44
C GLY A 101 -22.26 -3.32 -26.89
N ASP A 102 -23.27 -3.86 -27.58
CA ASP A 102 -23.12 -4.40 -28.94
C ASP A 102 -22.89 -3.33 -30.02
N ARG A 103 -23.29 -2.09 -29.74
CA ARG A 103 -23.12 -0.95 -30.65
C ARG A 103 -22.01 -0.04 -30.17
N THR A 104 -21.04 0.26 -31.03
CA THR A 104 -20.05 1.33 -30.78
C THR A 104 -20.61 2.69 -31.18
N ASP A 105 -20.54 3.66 -30.28
CA ASP A 105 -20.95 5.05 -30.52
C ASP A 105 -20.00 6.04 -29.81
N SER A 106 -19.79 7.20 -30.45
CA SER A 106 -19.01 8.31 -29.91
C SER A 106 -19.60 9.64 -30.36
N SER A 107 -20.44 10.21 -29.49
CA SER A 107 -21.01 11.53 -29.66
C SER A 107 -20.37 12.52 -28.69
N TRP A 108 -20.13 13.73 -29.19
CA TRP A 108 -19.49 14.82 -28.47
C TRP A 108 -20.28 16.08 -28.74
N GLY A 109 -20.87 16.65 -27.71
CA GLY A 109 -21.51 17.95 -27.77
C GLY A 109 -20.56 19.07 -27.36
N VAL A 110 -21.12 20.24 -27.09
CA VAL A 110 -20.39 21.47 -26.73
C VAL A 110 -20.77 22.00 -25.34
N ASP A 111 -21.81 21.44 -24.72
CA ASP A 111 -22.40 21.94 -23.47
C ASP A 111 -21.71 21.36 -22.23
N HIS A 112 -20.38 21.32 -22.26
CA HIS A 112 -19.57 20.86 -21.13
C HIS A 112 -19.87 21.70 -19.87
N LYS A 113 -20.03 21.04 -18.72
CA LYS A 113 -20.41 21.71 -17.46
C LYS A 113 -19.21 21.85 -16.54
N VAL A 114 -18.93 23.08 -16.15
CA VAL A 114 -17.89 23.38 -15.15
C VAL A 114 -18.47 23.16 -13.76
N VAL A 115 -17.84 22.28 -12.99
CA VAL A 115 -18.15 22.06 -11.57
C VAL A 115 -17.09 22.80 -10.76
N ALA A 116 -17.47 23.97 -10.24
CA ALA A 116 -16.58 24.83 -9.47
C ALA A 116 -16.73 24.60 -7.96
N ARG A 117 -15.60 24.55 -7.26
CA ARG A 117 -15.52 24.41 -5.81
C ARG A 117 -14.48 25.37 -5.24
N ALA A 118 -14.54 25.61 -3.94
CA ALA A 118 -13.49 26.33 -3.24
C ALA A 118 -12.17 25.53 -3.28
N GLY A 119 -11.08 26.20 -3.63
CA GLY A 119 -9.73 25.62 -3.73
C GLY A 119 -9.14 25.27 -2.37
N ALA A 120 -8.31 24.23 -2.33
CA ALA A 120 -7.78 23.67 -1.09
C ALA A 120 -6.92 24.65 -0.28
N GLU A 121 -6.01 25.39 -0.93
CA GLU A 121 -5.19 26.42 -0.28
C GLU A 121 -6.08 27.52 0.35
N TRP A 122 -7.08 28.00 -0.40
CA TRP A 122 -8.01 29.01 0.07
C TRP A 122 -8.84 28.52 1.26
N MET A 123 -9.38 27.29 1.19
CA MET A 123 -10.13 26.70 2.30
C MET A 123 -9.27 26.56 3.56
N SER A 124 -8.04 26.04 3.43
CA SER A 124 -7.12 25.88 4.57
C SER A 124 -6.87 27.22 5.27
N ARG A 125 -6.57 28.28 4.49
CA ARG A 125 -6.32 29.62 5.01
C ARG A 125 -7.56 30.29 5.61
N LEU A 126 -8.73 30.03 5.03
CA LEU A 126 -10.00 30.52 5.55
C LEU A 126 -10.30 29.90 6.92
N VAL A 127 -10.16 28.58 7.04
CA VAL A 127 -10.37 27.88 8.32
C VAL A 127 -9.35 28.35 9.36
N GLU A 128 -8.06 28.49 9.00
CA GLU A 128 -7.04 29.08 9.88
C GLU A 128 -7.40 30.49 10.38
N LEU A 129 -8.11 31.29 9.56
CA LEU A 129 -8.57 32.62 9.94
C LEU A 129 -9.75 32.55 10.92
N LEU A 130 -10.70 31.65 10.68
CA LEU A 130 -11.86 31.45 11.56
C LEU A 130 -11.44 30.87 12.93
N GLU A 131 -10.53 29.89 12.95
CA GLU A 131 -10.01 29.26 14.18
C GLU A 131 -9.17 30.23 15.05
N LYS A 132 -8.77 31.40 14.52
CA LYS A 132 -8.11 32.46 15.28
C LYS A 132 -9.10 33.43 15.96
N SER A 133 -10.39 33.36 15.64
CA SER A 133 -11.41 34.24 16.23
C SER A 133 -11.78 33.78 17.63
N GLY A 134 -11.35 34.52 18.66
CA GLY A 134 -11.67 34.21 20.05
C GLY A 134 -13.17 34.27 20.35
N GLU A 135 -13.94 35.04 19.58
CA GLU A 135 -15.39 35.16 19.69
C GLU A 135 -16.14 33.96 19.09
N LEU A 136 -15.53 33.23 18.16
CA LEU A 136 -16.16 32.06 17.53
C LEU A 136 -15.86 30.77 18.28
N LEU A 137 -14.62 30.62 18.74
CA LEU A 137 -14.14 29.40 19.37
C LEU A 137 -15.10 28.84 20.44
N PRO A 138 -15.65 29.64 21.38
CA PRO A 138 -16.60 29.15 22.40
C PRO A 138 -17.73 28.30 21.86
N PHE A 139 -18.22 28.61 20.66
CA PHE A 139 -19.37 27.95 20.06
C PHE A 139 -19.01 26.75 19.18
N LEU A 140 -17.73 26.52 18.89
CA LEU A 140 -17.30 25.42 18.05
C LEU A 140 -17.13 24.15 18.86
N SER A 141 -17.52 23.02 18.27
CA SER A 141 -17.12 21.72 18.78
C SER A 141 -15.67 21.39 18.39
N VAL A 142 -14.95 20.75 19.29
CA VAL A 142 -13.60 20.21 19.11
C VAL A 142 -13.54 18.73 19.49
N VAL A 143 -12.62 17.99 18.87
CA VAL A 143 -12.33 16.59 19.20
C VAL A 143 -10.82 16.38 19.25
N ALA A 144 -10.34 15.46 20.09
CA ALA A 144 -8.94 15.06 20.10
C ALA A 144 -8.56 14.38 18.78
N ASN A 145 -7.36 14.68 18.28
CA ASN A 145 -6.84 14.07 17.07
C ASN A 145 -6.68 12.56 17.27
N SER A 146 -7.41 11.77 16.47
CA SER A 146 -7.44 10.29 16.55
C SER A 146 -6.09 9.61 16.24
N MET A 147 -5.11 10.38 15.77
CA MET A 147 -3.75 9.95 15.48
C MET A 147 -2.74 10.27 16.59
N ALA A 148 -3.14 11.04 17.60
CA ALA A 148 -2.22 11.43 18.67
C ALA A 148 -1.98 10.26 19.63
N PHE A 149 -0.73 10.11 20.09
CA PHE A 149 -0.33 9.05 21.03
C PHE A 149 0.67 9.58 22.06
N VAL A 150 0.86 8.84 23.16
CA VAL A 150 1.75 9.24 24.25
C VAL A 150 3.11 8.55 24.09
N ARG A 151 4.21 9.31 24.17
CA ARG A 151 5.59 8.83 24.20
C ARG A 151 6.39 9.61 25.23
N ASP A 152 6.95 8.92 26.22
CA ASP A 152 7.82 9.49 27.25
C ASP A 152 7.21 10.71 27.99
N GLY A 153 5.93 10.64 28.38
CA GLY A 153 5.25 11.76 29.04
C GLY A 153 4.91 12.93 28.10
N TYR A 154 5.10 12.80 26.80
CA TYR A 154 4.66 13.76 25.78
C TYR A 154 3.52 13.20 24.95
N LEU A 155 2.56 14.05 24.62
CA LEU A 155 1.61 13.82 23.54
C LEU A 155 2.27 14.15 22.20
N ILE A 156 2.30 13.17 21.32
CA ILE A 156 2.84 13.27 19.97
C ILE A 156 1.67 13.40 18.99
N VAL A 157 1.66 14.46 18.19
CA VAL A 157 0.82 14.58 17.00
C VAL A 157 1.70 14.26 15.80
N PRO A 158 1.57 13.06 15.22
CA PRO A 158 2.47 12.63 14.17
C PRO A 158 2.12 13.32 12.84
N TYR A 159 3.15 13.55 12.04
CA TYR A 159 3.05 13.90 10.61
C TYR A 159 2.39 15.23 10.26
N GLN A 160 2.94 16.32 10.78
CA GLN A 160 2.66 17.69 10.34
C GLN A 160 3.54 18.10 9.15
N GLU A 161 3.12 19.14 8.43
CA GLU A 161 3.90 19.74 7.34
C GLU A 161 5.21 20.35 7.87
N ASP A 162 6.36 19.91 7.31
CA ASP A 162 7.63 20.60 7.51
C ASP A 162 7.61 21.95 6.77
N ARG A 163 7.67 23.05 7.53
CA ARG A 163 7.65 24.41 6.98
C ARG A 163 8.97 24.82 6.31
N LEU A 164 10.00 23.95 6.30
CA LEU A 164 11.27 24.19 5.63
C LEU A 164 11.21 23.85 4.13
N PRO A 165 11.69 24.74 3.24
CA PRO A 165 11.40 24.67 1.81
C PRO A 165 12.15 23.60 0.99
N SER A 166 12.92 22.70 1.61
CA SER A 166 13.88 21.85 0.86
C SER A 166 13.49 20.38 0.72
N ARG A 167 12.55 19.84 1.51
CA ARG A 167 11.97 18.49 1.33
C ARG A 167 10.58 18.42 1.97
N HIS A 168 9.62 17.79 1.30
CA HIS A 168 8.33 17.42 1.91
C HIS A 168 8.59 16.30 2.94
N ARG A 169 8.99 16.68 4.15
CA ARG A 169 9.13 15.75 5.28
C ARG A 169 7.91 15.90 6.17
N ALA A 170 7.49 14.78 6.73
CA ALA A 170 6.52 14.77 7.82
C ALA A 170 7.30 14.96 9.13
N VAL A 171 6.92 15.95 9.93
CA VAL A 171 7.50 16.20 11.26
C VAL A 171 6.48 15.84 12.34
N GLU A 172 6.94 15.61 13.56
CA GLU A 172 6.05 15.39 14.69
C GLU A 172 5.97 16.65 15.55
N ALA A 173 4.78 16.99 16.03
CA ALA A 173 4.66 17.96 17.11
C ALA A 173 4.61 17.23 18.45
N SER A 174 5.37 17.74 19.42
CA SER A 174 5.39 17.24 20.79
C SER A 174 4.83 18.28 21.75
N VAL A 175 3.96 17.84 22.66
CA VAL A 175 3.37 18.63 23.73
C VAL A 175 3.52 17.85 25.03
N GLU A 176 4.06 18.47 26.07
CA GLU A 176 4.14 17.83 27.40
C GLU A 176 2.75 17.41 27.87
N LEU A 177 2.59 16.15 28.27
CA LEU A 177 1.34 15.60 28.78
C LEU A 177 1.13 16.00 30.24
N SER A 178 1.04 17.31 30.46
CA SER A 178 0.64 17.88 31.76
C SER A 178 -0.80 17.46 32.13
N ALA A 179 -1.14 17.52 33.42
CA ALA A 179 -2.49 17.16 33.88
C ALA A 179 -3.64 17.90 33.14
N PRO A 180 -3.54 19.22 32.83
CA PRO A 180 -4.53 19.89 32.00
C PRO A 180 -4.66 19.30 30.59
N VAL A 181 -3.55 18.96 29.92
CA VAL A 181 -3.58 18.37 28.58
C VAL A 181 -4.18 16.96 28.62
N HIS A 182 -3.84 16.16 29.64
CA HIS A 182 -4.44 14.84 29.83
C HIS A 182 -5.97 14.93 30.00
N ASN A 183 -6.46 15.88 30.80
CA ASN A 183 -7.89 16.09 31.01
C ASN A 183 -8.60 16.56 29.73
N VAL A 184 -7.94 17.39 28.91
CA VAL A 184 -8.44 17.75 27.57
C VAL A 184 -8.64 16.52 26.71
N LEU A 185 -7.64 15.65 26.60
CA LEU A 185 -7.71 14.46 25.74
C LEU A 185 -8.83 13.52 26.17
N ASN A 186 -9.02 13.31 27.47
CA ASN A 186 -10.09 12.46 27.99
C ASN A 186 -11.48 13.07 27.73
N ALA A 187 -11.64 14.39 27.93
CA ALA A 187 -12.91 15.07 27.71
C ALA A 187 -13.27 15.19 26.22
N ALA A 188 -12.28 15.32 25.35
CA ALA A 188 -12.45 15.51 23.90
C ALA A 188 -12.33 14.21 23.09
N ARG A 189 -12.46 13.02 23.70
CA ARG A 189 -12.51 11.73 22.95
C ARG A 189 -13.67 11.69 21.96
N THR A 190 -14.78 12.30 22.33
CA THR A 190 -15.90 12.60 21.45
C THR A 190 -16.01 14.11 21.26
N PRO A 191 -16.64 14.59 20.17
CA PRO A 191 -16.87 16.01 19.98
C PRO A 191 -17.48 16.68 21.21
N ILE A 192 -16.86 17.76 21.69
CA ILE A 192 -17.29 18.55 22.84
C ILE A 192 -17.24 20.04 22.47
N LEU A 193 -18.16 20.85 22.99
CA LEU A 193 -18.12 22.29 22.81
C LEU A 193 -16.85 22.86 23.45
N PHE A 194 -16.19 23.80 22.78
CA PHE A 194 -14.97 24.43 23.29
C PHE A 194 -15.22 25.15 24.64
N GLU A 195 -16.35 25.82 24.79
CA GLU A 195 -16.72 26.47 26.06
C GLU A 195 -16.93 25.45 27.18
N ASP A 196 -17.62 24.34 26.91
CA ASP A 196 -17.80 23.27 27.91
C ASP A 196 -16.46 22.63 28.30
N LEU A 197 -15.55 22.44 27.34
CA LEU A 197 -14.22 21.93 27.59
C LEU A 197 -13.40 22.92 28.46
N ALA A 198 -13.51 24.22 28.18
CA ALA A 198 -12.87 25.25 28.98
C ALA A 198 -13.45 25.30 30.41
N ALA A 199 -14.77 25.18 30.56
CA ALA A 199 -15.44 25.15 31.86
C ALA A 199 -15.04 23.93 32.68
N LYS A 200 -14.96 22.73 32.06
CA LYS A 200 -14.46 21.51 32.71
C LYS A 200 -13.03 21.67 33.22
N LEU A 201 -12.15 22.25 32.42
CA LEU A 201 -10.78 22.53 32.84
C LEU A 201 -10.72 23.58 33.97
N ALA A 202 -11.50 24.65 33.88
CA ALA A 202 -11.54 25.68 34.91
C ALA A 202 -12.06 25.13 36.24
N ALA A 203 -13.02 24.21 36.21
CA ALA A 203 -13.53 23.53 37.40
C ALA A 203 -12.48 22.64 38.08
N GLU A 204 -11.68 21.92 37.28
CA GLU A 204 -10.59 21.08 37.79
C GLU A 204 -9.40 21.91 38.32
N PHE A 205 -9.13 23.06 37.69
CA PHE A 205 -8.00 23.93 38.02
C PHE A 205 -8.46 25.35 38.39
N PRO A 206 -9.18 25.54 39.52
CA PRO A 206 -9.84 26.80 39.87
C PRO A 206 -8.89 27.97 40.14
N ALA A 207 -7.62 27.70 40.45
CA ALA A 207 -6.58 28.72 40.63
C ALA A 207 -6.06 29.31 39.29
N VAL A 208 -6.42 28.70 38.15
CA VAL A 208 -5.97 29.13 36.83
C VAL A 208 -6.99 30.10 36.22
N ARG A 209 -6.51 31.27 35.78
CA ARG A 209 -7.34 32.26 35.11
C ARG A 209 -7.93 31.71 33.80
N SER A 210 -9.18 32.06 33.52
CA SER A 210 -9.90 31.64 32.30
C SER A 210 -9.11 31.93 31.01
N GLU A 211 -8.46 33.09 30.90
CA GLU A 211 -7.70 33.43 29.68
C GLU A 211 -6.55 32.46 29.40
N ARG A 212 -5.96 31.87 30.46
CA ARG A 212 -4.88 30.88 30.32
C ARG A 212 -5.42 29.53 29.88
N VAL A 213 -6.61 29.14 30.35
CA VAL A 213 -7.32 27.93 29.90
C VAL A 213 -7.66 28.06 28.41
N GLN A 214 -8.26 29.20 28.02
CA GLN A 214 -8.59 29.48 26.62
C GLN A 214 -7.34 29.51 25.73
N GLY A 215 -6.26 30.14 26.21
CA GLY A 215 -4.97 30.17 25.52
C GLY A 215 -4.33 28.80 25.34
N LEU A 216 -4.47 27.89 26.32
CA LEU A 216 -4.04 26.50 26.22
C LEU A 216 -4.83 25.77 25.13
N LEU A 217 -6.16 25.79 25.18
CA LEU A 217 -7.02 25.10 24.21
C LEU A 217 -6.79 25.59 22.78
N ALA A 218 -6.71 26.91 22.58
CA ALA A 218 -6.36 27.50 21.29
C ALA A 218 -4.94 27.09 20.83
N GLY A 219 -4.00 26.95 21.77
CA GLY A 219 -2.67 26.40 21.51
C GLY A 219 -2.70 24.95 21.04
N LEU A 220 -3.57 24.11 21.61
CA LEU A 220 -3.76 22.71 21.22
C LEU A 220 -4.39 22.59 19.82
N ILE A 221 -5.33 23.45 19.46
CA ILE A 221 -5.88 23.54 18.09
C ILE A 221 -4.75 23.87 17.09
N ARG A 222 -3.96 24.92 17.37
CA ARG A 222 -2.84 25.32 16.48
C ARG A 222 -1.78 24.25 16.29
N ARG A 223 -1.62 23.33 17.25
CA ARG A 223 -0.70 22.20 17.18
C ARG A 223 -1.35 20.93 16.64
N GLY A 224 -2.61 20.98 16.19
CA GLY A 224 -3.33 19.83 15.65
C GLY A 224 -3.65 18.74 16.68
N VAL A 225 -3.57 19.05 17.98
CA VAL A 225 -4.00 18.14 19.06
C VAL A 225 -5.52 18.08 19.12
N LEU A 226 -6.17 19.23 18.94
CA LEU A 226 -7.62 19.34 18.81
C LEU A 226 -7.97 19.69 17.36
N VAL A 227 -8.96 18.99 16.82
CA VAL A 227 -9.54 19.24 15.50
C VAL A 227 -10.88 19.93 15.70
N THR A 228 -11.08 21.08 15.06
CA THR A 228 -12.33 21.83 15.15
C THR A 228 -13.38 21.30 14.16
N SER A 229 -14.65 21.54 14.47
CA SER A 229 -15.78 21.30 13.57
C SER A 229 -15.71 22.07 12.25
N LEU A 230 -14.84 23.08 12.10
CA LEU A 230 -14.65 23.78 10.82
C LEU A 230 -13.80 22.98 9.81
N GLN A 231 -13.08 21.96 10.27
CA GLN A 231 -12.26 21.11 9.41
C GLN A 231 -13.14 20.10 8.67
N ALA A 232 -13.66 20.51 7.51
CA ALA A 232 -14.55 19.70 6.68
C ALA A 232 -13.97 18.30 6.38
N PRO A 233 -14.61 17.21 6.82
CA PRO A 233 -14.13 15.85 6.58
C PRO A 233 -13.92 15.56 5.08
N ALA A 234 -13.07 14.59 4.76
CA ALA A 234 -12.75 14.21 3.37
C ALA A 234 -13.98 13.69 2.59
N THR A 235 -15.03 13.27 3.29
CA THR A 235 -16.32 12.90 2.68
C THR A 235 -17.09 14.09 2.12
N GLU A 236 -16.80 15.30 2.62
CA GLU A 236 -17.47 16.52 2.21
C GLU A 236 -16.83 17.08 0.94
N THR A 237 -17.50 16.88 -0.20
CA THR A 237 -17.01 17.43 -1.47
C THR A 237 -17.25 18.93 -1.60
N ASP A 238 -18.24 19.49 -0.90
CA ASP A 238 -18.46 20.94 -0.78
C ASP A 238 -17.99 21.45 0.60
N ALA A 239 -16.68 21.68 0.70
CA ALA A 239 -16.07 22.11 1.96
C ALA A 239 -16.53 23.51 2.42
N LEU A 240 -16.85 24.41 1.48
CA LEU A 240 -17.31 25.76 1.84
C LEU A 240 -18.75 25.71 2.34
N GLY A 241 -19.62 24.93 1.68
CA GLY A 241 -20.98 24.67 2.16
C GLY A 241 -20.97 24.08 3.57
N TYR A 242 -20.15 23.05 3.81
CA TYR A 242 -19.99 22.46 5.15
C TYR A 242 -19.58 23.49 6.21
N VAL A 243 -18.57 24.32 5.94
CA VAL A 243 -18.14 25.36 6.89
C VAL A 243 -19.26 26.36 7.15
N LEU A 244 -20.03 26.76 6.13
CA LEU A 244 -21.18 27.64 6.31
C LEU A 244 -22.25 27.00 7.19
N GLU A 245 -22.56 25.71 7.02
CA GLU A 245 -23.50 25.00 7.89
C GLU A 245 -23.06 25.00 9.36
N GLN A 246 -21.75 24.83 9.63
CA GLN A 246 -21.22 24.91 11.00
C GLN A 246 -21.34 26.32 11.58
N LEU A 247 -21.10 27.35 10.77
CA LEU A 247 -21.24 28.76 11.18
C LEU A 247 -22.71 29.15 11.40
N ASP A 248 -23.63 28.58 10.63
CA ASP A 248 -25.07 28.80 10.75
C ASP A 248 -25.62 28.15 12.02
N ALA A 249 -25.16 26.93 12.35
CA ALA A 249 -25.54 26.21 13.57
C ALA A 249 -25.21 27.00 14.86
N VAL A 250 -24.21 27.89 14.80
CA VAL A 250 -23.79 28.73 15.94
C VAL A 250 -24.18 30.20 15.79
N HIS A 251 -24.99 30.53 14.78
CA HIS A 251 -25.39 31.90 14.45
C HIS A 251 -24.21 32.89 14.33
N ALA A 252 -23.08 32.44 13.74
CA ALA A 252 -21.84 33.21 13.70
C ALA A 252 -21.96 34.60 13.04
N GLU A 253 -22.95 34.80 12.17
CA GLU A 253 -23.19 36.12 11.56
C GLU A 253 -23.65 37.18 12.59
N ALA A 254 -24.26 36.78 13.71
CA ALA A 254 -24.60 37.68 14.80
C ALA A 254 -23.35 38.20 15.55
N LEU A 255 -22.20 37.53 15.39
CA LEU A 255 -20.93 37.97 15.96
C LEU A 255 -20.37 39.11 15.09
N VAL A 256 -20.38 40.33 15.63
CA VAL A 256 -19.98 41.56 14.91
C VAL A 256 -18.65 41.43 14.15
N PRO A 257 -17.57 40.82 14.72
CA PRO A 257 -16.30 40.66 13.99
C PRO A 257 -16.39 39.74 12.75
N LEU A 258 -17.35 38.81 12.72
CA LEU A 258 -17.49 37.79 11.68
C LEU A 258 -18.61 38.06 10.68
N ALA A 259 -19.57 38.91 11.02
CA ALA A 259 -20.75 39.20 10.19
C ALA A 259 -20.41 39.51 8.71
N ARG A 260 -19.35 40.28 8.47
CA ARG A 260 -18.90 40.59 7.10
C ARG A 260 -18.26 39.39 6.39
N THR A 261 -17.43 38.64 7.12
CA THR A 261 -16.73 37.44 6.60
C THR A 261 -17.75 36.37 6.20
N VAL A 262 -18.73 36.08 7.06
CA VAL A 262 -19.78 35.08 6.81
C VAL A 262 -20.64 35.47 5.60
N ARG A 263 -21.08 36.74 5.52
CA ARG A 263 -21.84 37.23 4.34
C ARG A 263 -21.06 37.10 3.04
N GLU A 264 -19.77 37.40 3.07
CA GLU A 264 -18.91 37.25 1.88
C GLU A 264 -18.75 35.77 1.51
N MET A 265 -18.57 34.88 2.47
CA MET A 265 -18.51 33.43 2.24
C MET A 265 -19.81 32.89 1.61
N ARG A 266 -20.98 33.26 2.13
CA ARG A 266 -22.28 32.88 1.57
C ARG A 266 -22.44 33.35 0.14
N ALA A 267 -22.06 34.60 -0.12
CA ALA A 267 -22.17 35.17 -1.45
C ALA A 267 -21.14 34.61 -2.44
N ILE A 268 -19.98 34.13 -1.97
CA ILE A 268 -19.05 33.31 -2.77
C ILE A 268 -19.69 31.96 -3.08
N HIS A 269 -20.20 31.25 -2.06
CA HIS A 269 -20.81 29.92 -2.19
C HIS A 269 -21.99 29.92 -3.16
N ALA A 270 -22.93 30.87 -3.02
CA ALA A 270 -24.07 31.03 -3.92
C ALA A 270 -23.68 31.30 -5.38
N ALA A 271 -22.48 31.86 -5.62
CA ALA A 271 -21.99 32.13 -6.97
C ALA A 271 -21.19 30.97 -7.58
N LEU A 272 -20.76 29.97 -6.80
CA LEU A 272 -20.01 28.81 -7.31
C LEU A 272 -20.76 28.02 -8.39
N PRO A 273 -22.07 27.70 -8.25
CA PRO A 273 -22.80 26.98 -9.30
C PRO A 273 -22.90 27.75 -10.63
N GLN A 274 -22.73 29.08 -10.60
CA GLN A 274 -22.82 29.98 -11.76
C GLN A 274 -21.46 30.18 -12.45
N CYS A 275 -20.40 29.59 -11.91
CA CYS A 275 -19.04 29.61 -12.46
C CYS A 275 -18.89 28.82 -13.77
N GLY A 276 -19.97 28.58 -14.52
CA GLY A 276 -19.92 28.19 -15.93
C GLY A 276 -19.51 29.35 -16.86
N SER A 277 -19.77 30.60 -16.46
CA SER A 277 -19.29 31.79 -17.16
C SER A 277 -17.89 32.22 -16.68
N ALA A 278 -17.03 32.62 -17.62
CA ALA A 278 -15.68 33.12 -17.34
C ALA A 278 -15.69 34.40 -16.49
N ASP A 279 -16.63 35.31 -16.75
CA ASP A 279 -16.76 36.57 -16.02
C ASP A 279 -17.15 36.32 -14.56
N VAL A 280 -18.09 35.40 -14.34
CA VAL A 280 -18.50 34.97 -12.99
C VAL A 280 -17.32 34.33 -12.27
N ARG A 281 -16.59 33.41 -12.91
CA ARG A 281 -15.37 32.81 -12.33
C ARG A 281 -14.34 33.86 -11.92
N GLY A 282 -14.09 34.84 -12.78
CA GLY A 282 -13.17 35.94 -12.50
C GLY A 282 -13.61 36.77 -11.29
N ALA A 283 -14.89 37.15 -11.24
CA ALA A 283 -15.47 37.91 -10.14
C ALA A 283 -15.41 37.15 -8.81
N VAL A 284 -15.79 35.86 -8.81
CA VAL A 284 -15.71 35.00 -7.62
C VAL A 284 -14.27 34.83 -7.16
N ALA A 285 -13.33 34.56 -8.07
CA ALA A 285 -11.92 34.45 -7.73
C ALA A 285 -11.36 35.76 -7.12
N ALA A 286 -11.78 36.93 -7.62
CA ALA A 286 -11.40 38.22 -7.04
C ALA A 286 -11.95 38.41 -5.62
N ARG A 287 -13.22 38.04 -5.38
CA ARG A 287 -13.84 38.03 -4.04
C ARG A 287 -13.08 37.13 -3.07
N MET A 288 -12.78 35.90 -3.50
CA MET A 288 -12.02 34.94 -2.69
C MET A 288 -10.63 35.47 -2.32
N ARG A 289 -9.90 36.11 -3.26
CA ARG A 289 -8.59 36.73 -2.99
C ARG A 289 -8.67 37.96 -2.08
N ARG A 290 -9.77 38.72 -2.12
CA ARG A 290 -10.00 39.82 -1.17
C ARG A 290 -10.22 39.32 0.25
N LEU A 291 -10.96 38.22 0.39
CA LEU A 291 -11.21 37.61 1.69
C LEU A 291 -9.96 36.93 2.25
N VAL A 292 -9.21 36.24 1.39
CA VAL A 292 -7.98 35.52 1.74
C VAL A 292 -6.87 35.90 0.75
N PRO A 293 -6.02 36.88 1.10
CA PRO A 293 -4.94 37.35 0.22
C PRO A 293 -3.73 36.40 0.23
N GLY A 294 -2.83 36.59 -0.74
CA GLY A 294 -1.51 35.93 -0.76
C GLY A 294 -1.49 34.47 -1.23
N LEU A 295 -2.56 34.00 -1.88
CA LEU A 295 -2.63 32.66 -2.44
C LEU A 295 -1.59 32.43 -3.55
N ARG A 296 -0.98 31.24 -3.55
CA ARG A 296 -0.06 30.79 -4.60
C ARG A 296 -0.82 30.16 -5.77
N ARG A 297 -1.89 29.42 -5.47
CA ARG A 297 -2.73 28.72 -6.43
C ARG A 297 -4.00 29.51 -6.74
N HIS A 298 -4.72 29.07 -7.77
CA HIS A 298 -6.02 29.63 -8.09
C HIS A 298 -7.03 29.33 -6.96
N PRO A 299 -7.84 30.31 -6.50
CA PRO A 299 -8.77 30.11 -5.38
C PRO A 299 -9.92 29.15 -5.70
N LEU A 300 -10.23 28.94 -6.98
CA LEU A 300 -11.24 27.96 -7.44
C LEU A 300 -10.57 26.65 -7.87
N ALA A 301 -11.13 25.54 -7.41
CA ALA A 301 -10.91 24.22 -7.98
C ALA A 301 -12.00 23.93 -9.01
N LEU A 302 -11.60 23.54 -10.22
CA LEU A 302 -12.51 23.30 -11.34
C LEU A 302 -12.34 21.86 -11.83
N ASP A 303 -13.45 21.15 -11.92
CA ASP A 303 -13.58 19.91 -12.69
C ASP A 303 -14.53 20.18 -13.87
N LEU A 304 -14.33 19.47 -14.99
CA LEU A 304 -15.17 19.59 -16.16
C LEU A 304 -15.94 18.28 -16.38
N ARG A 305 -17.27 18.36 -16.39
CA ARG A 305 -18.13 17.26 -16.86
C ARG A 305 -18.30 17.40 -18.37
N LEU A 306 -17.87 16.39 -19.11
CA LEU A 306 -17.93 16.40 -20.57
C LEU A 306 -19.34 16.06 -21.04
N ASP A 307 -19.81 16.84 -22.02
CA ASP A 307 -21.00 16.56 -22.82
C ASP A 307 -20.62 15.57 -23.93
N ALA A 308 -20.64 14.28 -23.58
CA ALA A 308 -20.30 13.21 -24.49
C ALA A 308 -20.97 11.90 -24.07
N HIS A 309 -21.39 11.11 -25.07
CA HIS A 309 -21.89 9.75 -24.88
C HIS A 309 -20.99 8.76 -25.61
N LEU A 310 -20.43 7.82 -24.85
CA LEU A 310 -19.47 6.84 -25.33
C LEU A 310 -20.00 5.43 -25.08
N ARG A 311 -20.07 4.63 -26.14
CA ARG A 311 -20.35 3.19 -26.05
C ARG A 311 -19.29 2.41 -26.79
N LEU A 312 -18.65 1.48 -26.08
CA LEU A 312 -17.55 0.65 -26.56
C LEU A 312 -18.04 -0.80 -26.77
N PRO A 313 -17.49 -1.56 -27.73
CA PRO A 313 -17.86 -2.96 -27.89
C PRO A 313 -17.34 -3.80 -26.72
N GLY A 314 -18.06 -4.86 -26.37
CA GLY A 314 -17.67 -5.78 -25.29
C GLY A 314 -16.29 -6.43 -25.50
N GLU A 315 -15.80 -6.52 -26.74
CA GLU A 315 -14.43 -6.97 -27.03
C GLU A 315 -13.35 -6.09 -26.39
N VAL A 316 -13.59 -4.77 -26.27
CA VAL A 316 -12.64 -3.88 -25.57
C VAL A 316 -12.56 -4.25 -24.09
N ALA A 317 -13.70 -4.53 -23.44
CA ALA A 317 -13.71 -4.98 -22.05
C ALA A 317 -12.92 -6.28 -21.86
N ARG A 318 -13.15 -7.28 -22.72
CA ARG A 318 -12.41 -8.56 -22.69
C ARG A 318 -10.90 -8.37 -22.93
N GLU A 319 -10.51 -7.44 -23.79
CA GLU A 319 -9.10 -7.11 -23.99
C GLU A 319 -8.48 -6.52 -22.72
N VAL A 320 -9.19 -5.63 -22.04
CA VAL A 320 -8.74 -5.01 -20.78
C VAL A 320 -8.68 -6.03 -19.63
N GLU A 321 -9.64 -6.95 -19.55
CA GLU A 321 -9.61 -8.09 -18.61
C GLU A 321 -8.37 -8.96 -18.83
N ARG A 322 -8.07 -9.30 -20.10
CA ARG A 322 -6.86 -10.05 -20.47
C ARG A 322 -5.59 -9.29 -20.10
N ALA A 323 -5.56 -7.97 -20.32
CA ALA A 323 -4.43 -7.13 -19.92
C ALA A 323 -4.22 -7.14 -18.39
N GLY A 324 -5.29 -7.02 -17.60
CA GLY A 324 -5.22 -7.08 -16.13
C GLY A 324 -4.72 -8.43 -15.62
N ALA A 325 -5.22 -9.54 -16.17
CA ALA A 325 -4.75 -10.88 -15.83
C ALA A 325 -3.29 -11.10 -16.22
N LEU A 326 -2.89 -10.65 -17.41
CA LEU A 326 -1.51 -10.76 -17.89
C LEU A 326 -0.54 -9.93 -17.05
N LEU A 327 -0.88 -8.69 -16.71
CA LEU A 327 -0.03 -7.84 -15.85
C LEU A 327 0.08 -8.39 -14.42
N THR A 328 -0.93 -9.12 -13.94
CA THR A 328 -0.86 -9.84 -12.67
C THR A 328 0.19 -10.95 -12.72
N ARG A 329 0.18 -11.76 -13.79
CA ARG A 329 1.18 -12.82 -14.02
C ARG A 329 2.59 -12.26 -14.25
N LEU A 330 2.70 -11.14 -14.97
CA LEU A 330 3.97 -10.49 -15.31
C LEU A 330 4.50 -9.54 -14.23
N SER A 331 3.83 -9.48 -13.07
CA SER A 331 4.19 -8.58 -11.97
C SER A 331 5.64 -8.83 -11.55
N ALA A 332 6.41 -7.74 -11.41
CA ALA A 332 7.76 -7.82 -10.85
C ALA A 332 7.76 -8.13 -9.34
N ARG A 333 6.58 -8.15 -8.70
CA ARG A 333 6.35 -8.34 -7.26
C ARG A 333 5.11 -9.22 -7.05
N PRO A 334 5.18 -10.50 -7.46
CA PRO A 334 4.03 -11.43 -7.46
C PRO A 334 3.48 -11.75 -6.06
N TYR A 335 4.29 -11.57 -5.01
CA TYR A 335 3.94 -11.88 -3.63
C TYR A 335 4.09 -10.67 -2.70
N GLY A 336 3.97 -9.45 -3.25
CA GLY A 336 4.18 -8.23 -2.50
C GLY A 336 5.57 -7.62 -2.64
N THR A 337 5.80 -6.50 -1.96
CA THR A 337 7.12 -5.86 -1.92
C THR A 337 8.02 -6.53 -0.89
N ARG A 338 9.33 -6.47 -1.11
CA ARG A 338 10.32 -6.94 -0.14
C ARG A 338 10.16 -6.27 1.23
N ALA A 339 9.95 -4.96 1.27
CA ALA A 339 9.77 -4.21 2.51
C ALA A 339 8.56 -4.72 3.32
N TRP A 340 7.47 -5.11 2.64
CA TRP A 340 6.32 -5.73 3.30
C TRP A 340 6.59 -7.16 3.77
N GLY A 341 7.40 -7.94 3.05
CA GLY A 341 7.87 -9.24 3.52
C GLY A 341 8.74 -9.13 4.78
N GLU A 342 9.68 -8.17 4.79
CA GLU A 342 10.52 -7.89 5.97
C GLU A 342 9.68 -7.34 7.15
N TYR A 343 8.66 -6.51 6.88
CA TYR A 343 7.73 -6.04 7.90
C TYR A 343 6.85 -7.15 8.49
N GLN A 344 6.33 -8.04 7.65
CA GLN A 344 5.55 -9.20 8.07
C GLN A 344 6.40 -10.16 8.91
N GLN A 345 7.66 -10.38 8.54
CA GLN A 345 8.60 -11.17 9.32
C GLN A 345 8.84 -10.55 10.70
N ARG A 346 9.12 -9.23 10.79
CA ARG A 346 9.26 -8.52 12.07
C ARG A 346 8.03 -8.67 12.96
N PHE A 347 6.83 -8.56 12.37
CA PHE A 347 5.57 -8.75 13.10
C PHE A 347 5.46 -10.17 13.66
N TYR A 348 5.66 -11.18 12.79
CA TYR A 348 5.57 -12.59 13.14
C TYR A 348 6.57 -12.98 14.24
N GLU A 349 7.82 -12.54 14.13
CA GLU A 349 8.87 -12.87 15.10
C GLU A 349 8.61 -12.30 16.49
N ARG A 350 7.98 -11.11 16.54
CA ARG A 350 7.71 -10.41 17.79
C ARG A 350 6.41 -10.85 18.43
N TYR A 351 5.31 -10.88 17.69
CA TYR A 351 3.98 -11.08 18.24
C TYR A 351 3.41 -12.48 17.99
N GLY A 352 3.99 -13.24 17.07
CA GLY A 352 3.52 -14.57 16.70
C GLY A 352 2.25 -14.57 15.86
N ILE A 353 1.71 -15.77 15.64
CA ILE A 353 0.49 -15.97 14.85
C ILE A 353 -0.73 -15.66 15.72
N GLY A 354 -1.73 -15.01 15.11
CA GLY A 354 -3.05 -14.90 15.69
C GLY A 354 -3.24 -13.88 16.82
N THR A 355 -2.16 -13.31 17.37
CA THR A 355 -2.27 -12.16 18.28
C THR A 355 -2.68 -10.91 17.50
N MET A 356 -3.67 -10.21 18.02
CA MET A 356 -4.19 -8.95 17.47
C MET A 356 -3.54 -7.78 18.20
N VAL A 357 -2.57 -7.15 17.58
CA VAL A 357 -1.85 -6.02 18.18
C VAL A 357 -2.60 -4.73 17.82
N PRO A 358 -2.98 -3.89 18.80
CA PRO A 358 -3.59 -2.58 18.51
C PRO A 358 -2.77 -1.81 17.49
N LEU A 359 -3.42 -1.18 16.51
CA LEU A 359 -2.75 -0.58 15.35
C LEU A 359 -1.64 0.40 15.75
N LEU A 360 -1.90 1.24 16.77
CA LEU A 360 -0.94 2.23 17.25
C LEU A 360 0.26 1.58 17.96
N ASP A 361 0.08 0.43 18.62
CA ASP A 361 1.17 -0.32 19.26
C ASP A 361 2.08 -1.00 18.24
N VAL A 362 1.55 -1.36 17.05
CA VAL A 362 2.35 -1.93 15.96
C VAL A 362 3.35 -0.89 15.43
N VAL A 363 2.86 0.32 15.16
CA VAL A 363 3.64 1.39 14.52
C VAL A 363 4.44 2.23 15.51
N ALA A 364 4.24 2.05 16.81
CA ALA A 364 5.02 2.72 17.84
C ALA A 364 6.50 2.33 17.76
N ASP A 365 7.38 3.21 18.26
CA ASP A 365 8.81 2.95 18.41
C ASP A 365 9.09 1.74 19.32
N SER A 366 8.22 1.53 20.31
CA SER A 366 8.25 0.36 21.19
C SER A 366 7.74 -0.90 20.50
N GLY A 367 7.07 -0.79 19.34
CA GLY A 367 6.54 -1.86 18.51
C GLY A 367 7.51 -2.29 17.40
N ILE A 368 7.02 -2.39 16.16
CA ILE A 368 7.84 -2.74 14.99
C ILE A 368 8.03 -1.57 14.00
N GLY A 369 7.55 -0.36 14.37
CA GLY A 369 7.66 0.85 13.56
C GLY A 369 6.91 0.75 12.23
N TYR A 370 7.36 1.52 11.24
CA TYR A 370 6.84 1.44 9.87
C TYR A 370 7.70 0.53 8.96
N PRO A 371 7.16 0.08 7.82
CA PRO A 371 7.97 -0.55 6.78
C PRO A 371 9.06 0.38 6.24
N ASP A 372 10.21 -0.17 5.87
CA ASP A 372 11.32 0.59 5.27
C ASP A 372 10.86 1.38 4.03
N GLY A 373 11.37 2.60 3.89
CA GLY A 373 10.99 3.52 2.80
C GLY A 373 9.67 4.29 3.05
N TYR A 374 9.11 4.23 4.26
CA TYR A 374 8.10 5.18 4.71
C TYR A 374 8.74 6.52 5.11
N PRO A 375 7.99 7.64 5.08
CA PRO A 375 8.48 8.93 5.57
C PRO A 375 9.04 8.81 7.00
N GLY A 376 10.31 9.18 7.20
CA GLY A 376 11.01 9.08 8.48
C GLY A 376 11.86 7.82 8.64
N GLU A 377 11.60 6.77 7.85
CA GLU A 377 12.33 5.50 7.89
C GLU A 377 13.54 5.50 6.93
N PRO A 378 14.60 4.74 7.23
CA PRO A 378 15.72 4.58 6.31
C PRO A 378 15.23 4.02 4.97
N ALA A 379 15.64 4.65 3.87
CA ALA A 379 15.47 4.08 2.54
C ALA A 379 16.43 2.89 2.44
N GLY A 380 15.91 1.67 2.28
CA GLY A 380 16.73 0.48 2.13
C GLY A 380 17.77 0.64 1.02
N ALA A 381 19.03 0.86 1.39
CA ALA A 381 20.13 1.22 0.47
C ALA A 381 20.72 0.00 -0.27
N ARG A 382 19.92 -1.04 -0.54
CA ARG A 382 20.40 -2.25 -1.22
C ARG A 382 20.14 -2.15 -2.71
N ARG A 383 21.21 -2.28 -3.51
CA ARG A 383 21.11 -2.43 -4.97
C ARG A 383 20.19 -3.61 -5.29
N ARG A 384 19.24 -3.40 -6.22
CA ARG A 384 18.37 -4.47 -6.76
C ARG A 384 19.27 -5.58 -7.32
N ARG A 385 19.04 -6.82 -6.88
CA ARG A 385 19.68 -8.00 -7.49
C ARG A 385 18.97 -8.29 -8.82
N ILE A 386 19.74 -8.62 -9.86
CA ILE A 386 19.22 -9.07 -11.15
C ILE A 386 18.48 -10.39 -10.92
N SER A 387 17.22 -10.46 -11.35
CA SER A 387 16.38 -11.65 -11.26
C SER A 387 16.40 -12.46 -12.56
N PRO A 388 15.99 -13.74 -12.55
CA PRO A 388 15.83 -14.51 -13.80
C PRO A 388 14.90 -13.84 -14.82
N ARG A 389 13.84 -13.16 -14.34
CA ARG A 389 12.97 -12.32 -15.16
C ARG A 389 13.74 -11.19 -15.85
N ASP A 390 14.64 -10.53 -15.12
CA ASP A 390 15.47 -9.45 -15.68
C ASP A 390 16.35 -9.96 -16.82
N ASP A 391 16.94 -11.16 -16.70
CA ASP A 391 17.76 -11.77 -17.76
C ASP A 391 16.95 -12.03 -19.03
N VAL A 392 15.71 -12.51 -18.89
CA VAL A 392 14.80 -12.73 -20.03
C VAL A 392 14.45 -11.39 -20.69
N LEU A 393 14.11 -10.36 -19.91
CA LEU A 393 13.77 -9.04 -20.46
C LEU A 393 14.91 -8.38 -21.20
N VAL A 394 16.13 -8.43 -20.65
CA VAL A 394 17.33 -7.88 -21.30
C VAL A 394 17.58 -8.60 -22.62
N ARG A 395 17.51 -9.94 -22.65
CA ARG A 395 17.69 -10.73 -23.87
C ARG A 395 16.63 -10.43 -24.93
N LEU A 396 15.36 -10.33 -24.54
CA LEU A 396 14.26 -9.98 -25.44
C LEU A 396 14.46 -8.60 -26.04
N ALA A 397 14.74 -7.58 -25.21
CA ALA A 397 14.97 -6.22 -25.67
C ALA A 397 16.22 -6.10 -26.56
N GLN A 398 17.30 -6.80 -26.22
CA GLN A 398 18.54 -6.78 -26.99
C GLN A 398 18.39 -7.47 -28.35
N ALA A 399 17.74 -8.63 -28.40
CA ALA A 399 17.47 -9.32 -29.67
C ALA A 399 16.65 -8.44 -30.62
N ALA A 400 15.53 -7.87 -30.13
CA ALA A 400 14.73 -6.94 -30.93
C ALA A 400 15.54 -5.75 -31.45
N ALA A 401 16.42 -5.19 -30.62
CA ALA A 401 17.28 -4.08 -31.05
C ALA A 401 18.27 -4.48 -32.15
N LEU A 402 18.91 -5.65 -32.03
CA LEU A 402 19.89 -6.18 -33.00
C LEU A 402 19.24 -6.55 -34.33
N ASP A 403 18.05 -7.15 -34.29
CA ASP A 403 17.31 -7.58 -35.47
C ASP A 403 16.54 -6.44 -36.16
N GLY A 404 16.59 -5.22 -35.58
CA GLY A 404 15.92 -4.06 -36.13
C GLY A 404 14.40 -4.05 -35.91
N HIS A 405 13.89 -4.82 -34.95
CA HIS A 405 12.49 -4.89 -34.60
C HIS A 405 12.10 -3.85 -33.55
N ASP A 406 11.03 -3.10 -33.83
CA ASP A 406 10.51 -2.09 -32.91
C ASP A 406 9.35 -2.60 -32.03
N GLU A 407 8.90 -3.84 -32.25
CA GLU A 407 7.82 -4.49 -31.49
C GLU A 407 8.19 -5.95 -31.15
N ILE A 408 7.88 -6.35 -29.92
CA ILE A 408 7.86 -7.75 -29.45
C ILE A 408 6.41 -8.15 -29.21
N VAL A 409 5.98 -9.21 -29.89
CA VAL A 409 4.69 -9.85 -29.67
C VAL A 409 4.89 -11.02 -28.71
N LEU A 410 4.40 -10.88 -27.48
CA LEU A 410 4.51 -11.89 -26.46
C LEU A 410 3.69 -13.14 -26.83
N THR A 411 4.33 -14.31 -26.75
CA THR A 411 3.67 -15.62 -26.78
C THR A 411 3.48 -16.16 -25.37
N ASP A 412 2.67 -17.22 -25.21
CA ASP A 412 2.47 -17.86 -23.90
C ASP A 412 3.77 -18.44 -23.33
N GLU A 413 4.68 -18.93 -24.17
CA GLU A 413 5.99 -19.42 -23.77
C GLU A 413 6.88 -18.29 -23.25
N MET A 414 6.84 -17.11 -23.88
CA MET A 414 7.57 -15.94 -23.39
C MET A 414 7.01 -15.45 -22.05
N VAL A 415 5.69 -15.47 -21.89
CA VAL A 415 5.02 -15.13 -20.63
C VAL A 415 5.41 -16.12 -19.53
N ALA A 416 5.47 -17.42 -19.83
CA ALA A 416 5.93 -18.46 -18.90
C ALA A 416 7.42 -18.32 -18.55
N ALA A 417 8.27 -17.89 -19.49
CA ALA A 417 9.68 -17.62 -19.23
C ALA A 417 9.91 -16.39 -18.34
N LEU A 418 8.94 -15.46 -18.30
CA LEU A 418 8.94 -14.29 -17.41
C LEU A 418 8.38 -14.59 -16.01
N ASP A 419 7.99 -15.83 -15.74
CA ASP A 419 7.49 -16.28 -14.45
C ASP A 419 8.59 -16.17 -13.37
N VAL A 420 8.17 -15.73 -12.20
CA VAL A 420 9.03 -15.20 -11.12
C VAL A 420 9.06 -16.09 -9.88
N GLY A 421 8.31 -17.19 -9.87
CA GLY A 421 8.34 -18.14 -8.77
C GLY A 421 7.52 -19.42 -9.03
N PRO A 422 7.70 -20.46 -8.19
CA PRO A 422 6.96 -21.71 -8.31
C PRO A 422 5.51 -21.63 -7.82
N GLU A 423 5.16 -20.58 -7.05
CA GLU A 423 3.83 -20.40 -6.48
C GLU A 423 2.94 -19.50 -7.35
N GLU A 424 1.64 -19.82 -7.44
CA GLU A 424 0.70 -18.96 -8.16
C GLU A 424 0.54 -17.61 -7.43
N PRO A 425 0.76 -16.45 -8.10
CA PRO A 425 0.61 -15.15 -7.49
C PRO A 425 -0.79 -14.93 -6.93
N ARG A 426 -0.89 -14.38 -5.72
CA ARG A 426 -2.18 -14.03 -5.13
C ARG A 426 -2.78 -12.85 -5.89
N THR A 427 -3.85 -13.10 -6.64
CA THR A 427 -4.52 -12.08 -7.46
C THR A 427 -5.17 -11.01 -6.56
N PRO A 428 -4.96 -9.71 -6.83
CA PRO A 428 -5.70 -8.66 -6.13
C PRO A 428 -7.21 -8.76 -6.42
N PRO A 429 -8.08 -8.52 -5.44
CA PRO A 429 -9.51 -8.78 -5.61
C PRO A 429 -10.20 -7.82 -6.59
N HIS A 430 -9.64 -6.63 -6.80
CA HIS A 430 -10.14 -5.66 -7.78
C HIS A 430 -9.07 -4.62 -8.12
N LEU A 431 -9.14 -3.99 -9.29
CA LEU A 431 -8.20 -2.96 -9.74
C LEU A 431 -8.86 -2.04 -10.78
N GLU A 432 -8.23 -0.91 -11.11
CA GLU A 432 -8.65 -0.10 -12.27
C GLU A 432 -7.53 -0.11 -13.31
N VAL A 433 -7.87 -0.43 -14.55
CA VAL A 433 -6.93 -0.32 -15.68
C VAL A 433 -7.33 0.89 -16.51
N GLY A 434 -6.45 1.87 -16.58
CA GLY A 434 -6.57 3.00 -17.49
C GLY A 434 -5.98 2.65 -18.84
N VAL A 435 -6.78 2.76 -19.90
CA VAL A 435 -6.36 2.39 -21.26
C VAL A 435 -6.67 3.47 -22.30
N ARG A 436 -5.91 3.46 -23.39
CA ARG A 436 -6.22 4.25 -24.59
C ARG A 436 -6.66 3.31 -25.69
N LEU A 437 -7.80 3.61 -26.30
CA LEU A 437 -8.29 2.86 -27.45
C LEU A 437 -7.80 3.53 -28.72
N HIS A 438 -7.13 2.78 -29.59
CA HIS A 438 -6.69 3.26 -30.89
C HIS A 438 -7.45 2.55 -32.00
N ALA A 439 -8.17 3.32 -32.80
CA ALA A 439 -8.93 2.86 -33.96
C ALA A 439 -9.22 4.04 -34.91
N ALA A 440 -9.15 3.77 -36.22
CA ALA A 440 -9.32 4.79 -37.26
C ALA A 440 -10.74 5.36 -37.32
N SER A 441 -11.74 4.61 -36.84
CA SER A 441 -13.13 5.05 -36.77
C SER A 441 -13.93 4.16 -35.81
N THR A 442 -15.17 4.56 -35.50
CA THR A 442 -16.10 3.72 -34.74
C THR A 442 -16.47 2.41 -35.48
N GLU A 443 -16.43 2.40 -36.80
CA GLU A 443 -16.62 1.22 -37.64
C GLU A 443 -15.50 0.19 -37.44
N GLU A 444 -14.25 0.65 -37.44
CA GLU A 444 -13.08 -0.22 -37.24
C GLU A 444 -13.06 -0.82 -35.84
N THR A 445 -13.43 -0.03 -34.83
CA THR A 445 -13.65 -0.51 -33.46
C THR A 445 -14.69 -1.63 -33.43
N ARG A 446 -15.82 -1.48 -34.14
CA ARG A 446 -16.88 -2.51 -34.20
C ARG A 446 -16.43 -3.79 -34.89
N ARG A 447 -15.55 -3.69 -35.89
CA ARG A 447 -14.97 -4.83 -36.61
C ARG A 447 -13.82 -5.52 -35.86
N GLY A 448 -13.55 -5.11 -34.62
CA GLY A 448 -12.45 -5.65 -33.82
C GLY A 448 -11.07 -5.18 -34.26
N ARG A 449 -10.97 -4.17 -35.14
CA ARG A 449 -9.70 -3.63 -35.64
C ARG A 449 -9.29 -2.41 -34.81
N PHE A 450 -8.83 -2.71 -33.60
CA PHE A 450 -8.36 -1.73 -32.64
C PHE A 450 -7.17 -2.28 -31.85
N THR A 451 -6.45 -1.39 -31.18
CA THR A 451 -5.49 -1.75 -30.12
C THR A 451 -5.82 -1.01 -28.84
N VAL A 452 -5.45 -1.61 -27.71
CA VAL A 452 -5.62 -1.02 -26.37
C VAL A 452 -4.24 -0.79 -25.77
N GLU A 453 -3.84 0.46 -25.54
CA GLU A 453 -2.59 0.80 -24.83
C GLU A 453 -2.87 0.93 -23.34
N VAL A 454 -2.16 0.17 -22.50
CA VAL A 454 -2.24 0.32 -21.04
C VAL A 454 -1.51 1.62 -20.64
N ALA A 455 -2.27 2.58 -20.12
CA ALA A 455 -1.75 3.89 -19.72
C ALA A 455 -1.54 3.98 -18.20
N SER A 456 -2.38 3.32 -17.40
CA SER A 456 -2.24 3.28 -15.95
C SER A 456 -2.85 2.01 -15.36
N VAL A 457 -2.42 1.64 -14.16
CA VAL A 457 -3.08 0.64 -13.32
C VAL A 457 -3.16 1.21 -11.91
N SER A 458 -4.36 1.26 -11.35
CA SER A 458 -4.60 1.62 -9.96
C SER A 458 -4.83 0.38 -9.11
N ARG A 459 -4.32 0.42 -7.87
CA ARG A 459 -4.34 -0.70 -6.92
C ARG A 459 -5.73 -1.20 -6.52
N GLY A 460 -6.77 -0.42 -6.76
CA GLY A 460 -8.14 -0.73 -6.35
C GLY A 460 -9.15 0.16 -7.06
N VAL A 461 -10.40 -0.31 -7.10
CA VAL A 461 -11.51 0.43 -7.69
C VAL A 461 -11.85 1.63 -6.80
N GLY A 462 -12.12 2.77 -7.43
CA GLY A 462 -12.38 4.03 -6.76
C GLY A 462 -11.16 4.93 -6.59
N VAL A 463 -9.94 4.45 -6.85
CA VAL A 463 -8.71 5.26 -6.72
C VAL A 463 -8.69 6.41 -7.74
N SER A 464 -8.91 6.12 -9.02
CA SER A 464 -8.94 7.14 -10.07
C SER A 464 -10.33 7.73 -10.27
N THR A 465 -11.39 6.98 -9.95
CA THR A 465 -12.78 7.35 -10.22
C THR A 465 -13.48 8.04 -9.05
N GLY A 466 -13.09 7.77 -7.80
CA GLY A 466 -13.84 8.15 -6.60
C GLY A 466 -14.11 9.64 -6.46
N ARG A 467 -13.08 10.49 -6.54
CA ARG A 467 -13.23 11.96 -6.49
C ARG A 467 -14.24 12.49 -7.51
N PHE A 468 -14.27 11.89 -8.70
CA PHE A 468 -15.12 12.35 -9.81
C PHE A 468 -16.56 11.88 -9.71
N VAL A 469 -16.91 10.98 -8.79
CA VAL A 469 -18.30 10.55 -8.56
C VAL A 469 -19.23 11.75 -8.32
N SER A 470 -18.74 12.76 -7.60
CA SER A 470 -19.48 14.00 -7.31
C SER A 470 -19.58 14.97 -8.50
N VAL A 471 -18.85 14.71 -9.59
CA VAL A 471 -18.85 15.52 -10.82
C VAL A 471 -19.84 14.96 -11.84
N LEU A 472 -20.14 13.66 -11.80
CA LEU A 472 -21.02 12.98 -12.75
C LEU A 472 -22.49 13.43 -12.61
N GLU A 473 -23.29 13.18 -13.65
CA GLU A 473 -24.75 13.28 -13.54
C GLU A 473 -25.31 12.31 -12.51
N LEU A 474 -26.44 12.65 -11.90
CA LEU A 474 -27.02 11.89 -10.79
C LEU A 474 -27.20 10.39 -11.10
N THR A 475 -27.77 10.06 -12.26
CA THR A 475 -28.00 8.66 -12.67
C THR A 475 -26.70 7.87 -12.89
N ALA A 476 -25.70 8.51 -13.50
CA ALA A 476 -24.38 7.93 -13.70
C ALA A 476 -23.63 7.74 -12.37
N ARG A 477 -23.79 8.69 -11.45
CA ARG A 477 -23.27 8.61 -10.08
C ARG A 477 -23.89 7.44 -9.33
N GLU A 478 -25.21 7.29 -9.35
CA GLU A 478 -25.92 6.19 -8.67
C GLU A 478 -25.48 4.82 -9.20
N SER A 479 -25.39 4.68 -10.53
CA SER A 479 -24.92 3.45 -11.17
C SER A 479 -23.48 3.10 -10.76
N LEU A 480 -22.57 4.08 -10.74
CA LEU A 480 -21.20 3.85 -10.31
C LEU A 480 -21.13 3.50 -8.82
N CYS A 481 -21.87 4.21 -7.96
CA CYS A 481 -21.93 3.89 -6.53
C CYS A 481 -22.40 2.47 -6.26
N ALA A 482 -23.43 1.99 -6.97
CA ALA A 482 -23.95 0.63 -6.82
C ALA A 482 -22.86 -0.43 -7.10
N GLU A 483 -22.00 -0.21 -8.10
CA GLU A 483 -20.89 -1.11 -8.41
C GLU A 483 -19.75 -1.10 -7.39
N LEU A 484 -19.61 0.00 -6.64
CA LEU A 484 -18.55 0.23 -5.65
C LEU A 484 -18.86 -0.34 -4.26
N VAL A 485 -20.13 -0.54 -3.93
CA VAL A 485 -20.55 -1.03 -2.59
C VAL A 485 -20.22 -2.52 -2.42
N ASP A 486 -20.33 -3.32 -3.48
CA ASP A 486 -20.10 -4.77 -3.45
C ASP A 486 -18.77 -5.16 -4.13
N LEU A 487 -17.69 -4.53 -3.67
CA LEU A 487 -16.35 -4.87 -4.12
C LEU A 487 -15.84 -6.11 -3.37
N PRO A 488 -15.30 -7.12 -4.09
CA PRO A 488 -14.69 -8.28 -3.43
C PRO A 488 -13.45 -7.84 -2.65
N THR A 489 -13.19 -8.49 -1.53
CA THR A 489 -11.98 -8.28 -0.73
C THR A 489 -10.98 -9.41 -0.92
N ALA A 490 -9.74 -9.19 -0.50
CA ALA A 490 -8.67 -10.15 -0.73
C ALA A 490 -8.88 -11.47 0.05
N ASP A 491 -9.75 -11.46 1.07
CA ASP A 491 -10.04 -12.58 1.97
C ASP A 491 -11.54 -12.69 2.29
N PRO A 492 -12.14 -13.90 2.29
CA PRO A 492 -13.54 -14.09 2.65
C PRO A 492 -13.88 -13.54 4.04
N GLY A 493 -15.08 -12.97 4.19
CA GLY A 493 -15.53 -12.38 5.46
C GLY A 493 -14.74 -11.14 5.89
N THR A 494 -14.15 -10.42 4.93
CA THR A 494 -13.48 -9.13 5.14
C THR A 494 -14.36 -8.01 4.57
N THR A 495 -14.58 -6.97 5.36
CA THR A 495 -15.43 -5.84 4.99
C THR A 495 -14.58 -4.67 4.47
N PRO A 496 -14.87 -4.11 3.29
CA PRO A 496 -14.17 -2.93 2.82
C PRO A 496 -14.60 -1.70 3.65
N ALA A 497 -13.65 -0.84 3.99
CA ALA A 497 -13.89 0.42 4.70
C ALA A 497 -13.20 1.57 3.97
N GLN A 498 -13.92 2.66 3.73
CA GLN A 498 -13.37 3.83 3.05
C GLN A 498 -12.47 4.60 4.02
N LEU A 499 -11.20 4.74 3.64
CA LEU A 499 -10.21 5.45 4.43
C LEU A 499 -10.27 6.96 4.13
N CYS A 500 -10.49 7.76 5.17
CA CYS A 500 -10.64 9.22 5.11
C CYS A 500 -9.59 9.89 6.00
N PHE A 501 -8.86 10.85 5.44
CA PHE A 501 -7.81 11.59 6.13
C PHE A 501 -7.46 12.90 5.40
N PRO A 502 -6.96 13.92 6.12
CA PRO A 502 -6.33 15.07 5.49
C PRO A 502 -4.95 14.70 4.91
N PRO A 503 -4.58 15.21 3.71
CA PRO A 503 -3.24 15.00 3.16
C PRO A 503 -2.17 15.74 3.96
N LEU A 504 -0.91 15.31 3.84
CA LEU A 504 0.24 16.00 4.47
C LEU A 504 0.38 17.46 4.01
N LEU A 505 0.05 17.72 2.73
CA LEU A 505 0.02 19.06 2.16
C LEU A 505 -1.44 19.50 2.03
N PRO A 506 -1.92 20.48 2.84
CA PRO A 506 -3.29 20.96 2.79
C PRO A 506 -3.74 21.39 1.38
N ASP A 507 -2.83 21.93 0.58
CA ASP A 507 -3.05 22.32 -0.82
C ASP A 507 -3.47 21.15 -1.75
N SER A 508 -3.31 19.91 -1.30
CA SER A 508 -3.70 18.69 -2.03
C SER A 508 -5.05 18.13 -1.56
N ALA A 509 -5.74 18.76 -0.60
CA ALA A 509 -6.99 18.24 -0.02
C ALA A 509 -8.10 18.05 -1.05
N HIS A 510 -8.06 18.79 -2.16
CA HIS A 510 -9.01 18.59 -3.24
C HIS A 510 -8.89 17.21 -3.91
N VAL A 511 -7.71 16.55 -3.83
CA VAL A 511 -7.52 15.18 -4.35
C VAL A 511 -8.16 14.14 -3.44
N THR A 512 -8.17 14.35 -2.13
CA THR A 512 -8.70 13.38 -1.16
C THR A 512 -10.21 13.48 -0.97
N ARG A 513 -10.84 14.60 -1.34
CA ARG A 513 -12.28 14.82 -1.21
C ARG A 513 -13.08 13.88 -2.12
N THR A 514 -13.77 12.93 -1.51
CA THR A 514 -14.52 11.86 -2.17
C THR A 514 -15.80 11.60 -1.38
N PRO A 515 -16.99 11.52 -1.99
CA PRO A 515 -18.21 11.23 -1.24
C PRO A 515 -18.08 9.92 -0.45
N ARG A 516 -18.98 9.71 0.53
CA ARG A 516 -19.08 8.40 1.18
C ARG A 516 -19.62 7.37 0.19
N LEU A 517 -18.77 6.42 -0.20
CA LEU A 517 -19.06 5.36 -1.17
C LEU A 517 -19.23 4.00 -0.49
N LEU A 518 -18.59 3.80 0.67
CA LEU A 518 -18.67 2.56 1.44
C LEU A 518 -19.46 2.72 2.75
N PRO A 519 -20.09 1.64 3.24
CA PRO A 519 -20.84 1.65 4.50
C PRO A 519 -19.96 1.97 5.72
N LEU A 520 -18.74 1.44 5.78
CA LEU A 520 -17.80 1.69 6.88
C LEU A 520 -16.76 2.75 6.48
N LEU A 521 -16.45 3.65 7.42
CA LEU A 521 -15.37 4.62 7.31
C LEU A 521 -14.24 4.28 8.28
N ILE A 522 -12.99 4.52 7.87
CA ILE A 522 -11.86 4.68 8.79
C ILE A 522 -11.48 6.16 8.76
N SER A 523 -11.61 6.84 9.89
CA SER A 523 -11.44 8.29 10.02
C SER A 523 -10.14 8.63 10.77
N LEU A 524 -9.21 9.29 10.10
CA LEU A 524 -7.94 9.75 10.68
C LEU A 524 -7.89 11.28 10.72
N GLN A 525 -7.67 11.86 11.90
CA GLN A 525 -7.52 13.31 12.07
C GLN A 525 -8.72 14.15 11.59
N GLU A 526 -9.94 13.62 11.61
CA GLU A 526 -11.14 14.35 11.22
C GLU A 526 -12.06 14.61 12.42
N HIS A 527 -12.80 15.71 12.37
CA HIS A 527 -13.90 15.96 13.30
C HIS A 527 -15.14 15.20 12.82
N ARG A 528 -15.55 14.17 13.58
CA ARG A 528 -16.75 13.40 13.32
C ARG A 528 -17.48 13.04 14.62
N PRO A 529 -18.82 12.98 14.61
CA PRO A 529 -19.56 12.36 15.70
C PRO A 529 -19.22 10.87 15.81
N ALA A 530 -19.32 10.32 17.01
CA ALA A 530 -19.21 8.88 17.23
C ALA A 530 -20.35 8.15 16.50
N SER A 531 -20.02 7.06 15.82
CA SER A 531 -20.97 6.25 15.07
C SER A 531 -20.42 4.85 14.88
N ASP A 532 -21.26 3.81 14.96
CA ASP A 532 -20.88 2.42 14.70
C ASP A 532 -20.36 2.21 13.27
N ALA A 533 -20.63 3.15 12.36
CA ALA A 533 -20.16 3.12 10.99
C ALA A 533 -18.80 3.84 10.77
N VAL A 534 -18.19 4.39 11.82
CA VAL A 534 -16.94 5.14 11.76
C VAL A 534 -15.93 4.51 12.73
N LEU A 535 -14.86 3.96 12.17
CA LEU A 535 -13.72 3.42 12.89
C LEU A 535 -12.61 4.46 13.02
N THR A 536 -11.91 4.44 14.15
CA THR A 536 -10.69 5.20 14.42
C THR A 536 -9.50 4.24 14.59
N PRO A 537 -8.24 4.72 14.64
CA PRO A 537 -7.09 3.86 14.92
C PRO A 537 -7.21 3.04 16.22
N ALA A 538 -7.94 3.55 17.22
CA ALA A 538 -8.16 2.85 18.49
C ALA A 538 -9.06 1.62 18.36
N ASP A 539 -9.90 1.55 17.32
CA ASP A 539 -10.79 0.42 17.06
C ASP A 539 -10.10 -0.70 16.27
N LEU A 540 -8.91 -0.43 15.73
CA LEU A 540 -8.21 -1.27 14.79
C LEU A 540 -7.06 -2.04 15.43
N ALA A 541 -6.87 -3.27 14.97
CA ALA A 541 -5.73 -4.13 15.32
C ALA A 541 -5.17 -4.81 14.07
N VAL A 542 -3.89 -5.16 14.12
CA VAL A 542 -3.20 -5.93 13.08
C VAL A 542 -2.90 -7.33 13.61
N ALA A 543 -3.04 -8.32 12.75
CA ALA A 543 -2.65 -9.70 13.05
C ALA A 543 -2.02 -10.38 11.84
N CYS A 544 -1.43 -11.55 12.06
CA CYS A 544 -0.80 -12.37 11.04
C CYS A 544 -1.21 -13.84 11.20
N ASP A 545 -1.39 -14.55 10.09
CA ASP A 545 -1.64 -16.00 10.05
C ASP A 545 -0.37 -16.83 9.79
N GLY A 546 0.80 -16.18 9.80
CA GLY A 546 2.10 -16.74 9.43
C GLY A 546 2.45 -16.57 7.94
N ARG A 547 1.46 -16.37 7.06
CA ARG A 547 1.68 -16.16 5.61
C ARG A 547 1.41 -14.73 5.17
N ARG A 548 0.50 -14.03 5.84
CA ARG A 548 0.06 -12.68 5.49
C ARG A 548 -0.41 -11.90 6.72
N MET A 549 -0.40 -10.58 6.58
CA MET A 549 -0.93 -9.66 7.59
C MET A 549 -2.36 -9.26 7.23
N TYR A 550 -3.19 -8.99 8.23
CA TYR A 550 -4.54 -8.48 8.03
C TYR A 550 -4.92 -7.46 9.10
N LEU A 551 -5.79 -6.52 8.70
CA LEU A 551 -6.39 -5.52 9.58
C LEU A 551 -7.72 -6.05 10.10
N ALA A 552 -8.03 -5.76 11.37
CA ALA A 552 -9.28 -6.14 12.00
C ALA A 552 -9.82 -5.02 12.89
N ALA A 553 -11.15 -5.04 13.09
CA ALA A 553 -11.84 -4.31 14.14
C ALA A 553 -12.35 -5.33 15.17
N PRO A 554 -11.55 -5.70 16.20
CA PRO A 554 -11.89 -6.80 17.10
C PRO A 554 -13.21 -6.61 17.84
N GLY A 555 -13.57 -5.36 18.15
CA GLY A 555 -14.85 -5.02 18.80
C GLY A 555 -16.08 -5.32 17.95
N LEU A 556 -15.95 -5.29 16.62
CA LEU A 556 -17.03 -5.64 15.69
C LEU A 556 -16.95 -7.10 15.21
N GLY A 557 -15.83 -7.79 15.49
CA GLY A 557 -15.57 -9.13 14.96
C GLY A 557 -15.39 -9.15 13.43
N HIS A 558 -15.02 -8.02 12.82
CA HIS A 558 -14.81 -7.88 11.39
C HIS A 558 -13.33 -7.76 11.03
N ARG A 559 -12.94 -8.41 9.93
CA ARG A 559 -11.70 -8.06 9.22
C ARG A 559 -11.97 -6.88 8.31
N ILE A 560 -10.98 -6.03 8.11
CA ILE A 560 -11.13 -4.77 7.39
C ILE A 560 -10.15 -4.71 6.21
N GLU A 561 -10.63 -4.28 5.05
CA GLU A 561 -9.80 -3.85 3.93
C GLU A 561 -9.97 -2.34 3.75
N ALA A 562 -8.93 -1.56 4.07
CA ALA A 562 -8.99 -0.11 3.95
C ALA A 562 -8.82 0.31 2.49
N VAL A 563 -9.75 1.12 1.98
CA VAL A 563 -9.75 1.58 0.59
C VAL A 563 -9.67 3.10 0.54
N GLY A 564 -8.54 3.63 0.04
CA GLY A 564 -8.41 5.03 -0.31
C GLY A 564 -9.07 5.31 -1.66
N MET A 565 -10.26 5.91 -1.66
CA MET A 565 -11.06 6.19 -2.86
C MET A 565 -10.58 7.44 -3.64
N HIS A 566 -9.26 7.62 -3.72
CA HIS A 566 -8.63 8.75 -4.40
C HIS A 566 -7.18 8.46 -4.81
N ALA A 567 -6.68 9.19 -5.79
CA ALA A 567 -5.34 9.04 -6.38
C ALA A 567 -4.29 9.95 -5.72
N LEU A 568 -4.31 10.07 -4.39
CA LEU A 568 -3.26 10.83 -3.68
C LEU A 568 -1.95 10.02 -3.71
N ASN A 569 -0.83 10.68 -3.98
CA ASN A 569 0.48 10.03 -3.97
C ASN A 569 0.77 9.46 -2.57
N LEU A 570 0.94 8.13 -2.51
CA LEU A 570 1.20 7.39 -1.28
C LEU A 570 2.56 7.70 -0.64
N THR A 571 3.58 7.99 -1.44
CA THR A 571 4.95 8.16 -0.96
C THR A 571 5.21 9.59 -0.49
N GLU A 572 4.64 10.58 -1.18
CA GLU A 572 4.98 11.99 -0.96
C GLU A 572 3.95 12.76 -0.13
N HIS A 573 2.65 12.50 -0.34
CA HIS A 573 1.58 13.37 0.19
C HIS A 573 0.68 12.68 1.22
N THR A 574 0.84 11.37 1.42
CA THR A 574 -0.03 10.57 2.29
C THR A 574 0.61 10.37 3.66
N PRO A 575 -0.10 10.60 4.77
CA PRO A 575 0.40 10.28 6.10
C PRO A 575 0.81 8.80 6.23
N PRO A 576 1.94 8.47 6.89
CA PRO A 576 2.44 7.10 7.03
C PRO A 576 1.40 6.07 7.50
N LEU A 577 0.58 6.38 8.51
CA LEU A 577 -0.46 5.42 8.94
C LEU A 577 -1.55 5.23 7.88
N ALA A 578 -1.96 6.29 7.18
CA ALA A 578 -2.92 6.17 6.08
C ALA A 578 -2.35 5.30 4.96
N ARG A 579 -1.06 5.47 4.62
CA ARG A 579 -0.34 4.63 3.66
C ARG A 579 -0.31 3.17 4.13
N LEU A 580 0.07 2.92 5.39
CA LEU A 580 0.11 1.59 6.00
C LEU A 580 -1.25 0.90 5.87
N LEU A 581 -2.31 1.55 6.34
CA LEU A 581 -3.67 1.00 6.28
C LEU A 581 -4.06 0.64 4.85
N THR A 582 -3.74 1.49 3.89
CA THR A 582 -4.14 1.22 2.51
C THR A 582 -3.29 0.16 1.79
N GLU A 583 -2.10 -0.15 2.29
CA GLU A 583 -1.23 -1.18 1.70
C GLU A 583 -1.39 -2.55 2.41
N LEU A 584 -1.68 -2.55 3.73
CA LEU A 584 -1.58 -3.72 4.62
C LEU A 584 -2.38 -4.94 4.14
N SER A 585 -3.70 -4.82 3.96
CA SER A 585 -4.56 -5.97 3.64
C SER A 585 -4.27 -6.58 2.26
N ARG A 586 -3.51 -5.87 1.41
CA ARG A 586 -3.14 -6.27 0.05
C ARG A 586 -1.63 -6.47 -0.11
N ALA A 587 -0.88 -6.40 0.98
CA ALA A 587 0.59 -6.41 0.97
C ALA A 587 1.17 -7.70 0.38
N GLN A 588 0.52 -8.85 0.62
CA GLN A 588 0.90 -10.16 0.07
C GLN A 588 0.15 -10.53 -1.23
N CYS A 589 -0.57 -9.59 -1.86
CA CYS A 589 -1.08 -9.78 -3.21
C CYS A 589 0.00 -9.40 -4.25
N ALA A 590 -0.16 -9.91 -5.47
CA ALA A 590 0.59 -9.45 -6.62
C ALA A 590 0.43 -7.93 -6.78
N GLN A 591 1.54 -7.21 -6.85
CA GLN A 591 1.51 -5.76 -7.06
C GLN A 591 1.38 -5.51 -8.56
N VAL A 592 0.17 -5.24 -9.01
CA VAL A 592 -0.14 -5.02 -10.42
C VAL A 592 0.09 -3.54 -10.76
N THR A 593 1.00 -3.29 -11.68
CA THR A 593 1.35 -1.96 -12.18
C THR A 593 1.28 -1.96 -13.71
N VAL A 594 1.58 -0.82 -14.33
CA VAL A 594 2.01 -0.82 -15.74
C VAL A 594 3.25 -1.71 -15.89
N PHE A 595 3.52 -2.20 -17.11
CA PHE A 595 4.59 -3.16 -17.35
C PHE A 595 5.97 -2.63 -16.91
N ASP A 596 6.65 -3.38 -16.04
CA ASP A 596 7.99 -3.06 -15.54
C ASP A 596 9.07 -3.78 -16.36
N TRP A 597 9.85 -3.02 -17.14
CA TRP A 597 11.03 -3.52 -17.86
C TRP A 597 12.18 -3.96 -16.96
N GLY A 598 12.06 -3.81 -15.64
CA GLY A 598 13.06 -4.26 -14.68
C GLY A 598 14.38 -3.53 -14.88
N VAL A 599 15.49 -4.26 -14.84
CA VAL A 599 16.82 -3.67 -15.10
C VAL A 599 17.00 -3.19 -16.55
N ALA A 600 16.24 -3.73 -17.50
CA ALA A 600 16.26 -3.27 -18.90
C ALA A 600 15.71 -1.84 -19.06
N ALA A 601 15.03 -1.30 -18.04
CA ALA A 601 14.53 0.07 -18.05
C ALA A 601 15.61 1.15 -18.20
N THR A 602 16.90 0.84 -18.11
CA THR A 602 18.00 1.79 -18.39
C THR A 602 18.53 1.71 -19.83
N MET A 603 18.08 0.75 -20.64
CA MET A 603 18.57 0.56 -22.01
C MET A 603 18.26 1.77 -22.92
N PRO A 604 19.15 2.08 -23.89
CA PRO A 604 18.95 3.19 -24.84
C PRO A 604 17.69 3.06 -25.69
N PHE A 605 17.28 1.83 -25.96
CA PHE A 605 16.08 1.50 -26.71
C PHE A 605 15.36 0.34 -26.04
N LEU A 606 14.02 0.43 -25.99
CA LEU A 606 13.14 -0.66 -25.65
C LEU A 606 12.06 -0.78 -26.73
N PRO A 607 11.82 -1.98 -27.27
CA PRO A 607 10.77 -2.19 -28.24
C PRO A 607 9.39 -2.05 -27.58
N ARG A 608 8.37 -1.79 -28.40
CA ARG A 608 6.98 -1.92 -27.99
C ARG A 608 6.74 -3.35 -27.54
N LEU A 609 5.98 -3.53 -26.47
CA LEU A 609 5.55 -4.85 -26.00
C LEU A 609 4.05 -5.03 -26.21
N ARG A 610 3.67 -6.03 -26.99
CA ARG A 610 2.27 -6.32 -27.33
C ARG A 610 1.89 -7.76 -26.99
N TYR A 611 0.68 -7.96 -26.47
CA TYR A 611 0.05 -9.28 -26.34
C TYR A 611 -1.37 -9.19 -26.89
N GLY A 612 -1.69 -9.99 -27.92
CA GLY A 612 -2.96 -9.83 -28.63
C GLY A 612 -3.13 -8.41 -29.20
N ARG A 613 -4.20 -7.71 -28.82
CA ARG A 613 -4.45 -6.31 -29.21
C ARG A 613 -3.99 -5.31 -28.14
N THR A 614 -3.45 -5.80 -27.02
CA THR A 614 -2.99 -4.97 -25.90
C THR A 614 -1.53 -4.58 -26.09
N VAL A 615 -1.25 -3.28 -26.14
CA VAL A 615 0.08 -2.72 -25.98
C VAL A 615 0.34 -2.52 -24.49
N LEU A 616 1.21 -3.36 -23.92
CA LEU A 616 1.58 -3.32 -22.50
C LEU A 616 2.57 -2.19 -22.20
N ALA A 617 3.47 -1.92 -23.14
CA ALA A 617 4.44 -0.83 -23.08
C ALA A 617 4.71 -0.30 -24.50
N PRO A 618 4.67 1.03 -24.71
CA PRO A 618 5.08 1.62 -25.99
C PRO A 618 6.60 1.49 -26.20
N ALA A 619 7.03 1.53 -27.46
CA ALA A 619 8.44 1.65 -27.79
C ALA A 619 9.05 2.91 -27.17
N ARG A 620 10.28 2.82 -26.67
CA ARG A 620 10.95 3.87 -25.89
C ARG A 620 12.40 4.05 -26.31
N TRP A 621 12.82 5.30 -26.44
CA TRP A 621 14.18 5.72 -26.73
C TRP A 621 14.70 6.63 -25.62
N ARG A 622 15.98 6.48 -25.28
CA ARG A 622 16.70 7.37 -24.38
C ARG A 622 17.73 8.13 -25.22
N LEU A 623 17.56 9.44 -25.26
CA LEU A 623 18.43 10.37 -25.96
C LEU A 623 19.27 11.13 -24.92
N GLU A 624 20.58 11.05 -25.03
CA GLU A 624 21.50 11.72 -24.11
C GLU A 624 22.02 13.03 -24.71
N PRO A 625 22.38 14.05 -23.90
CA PRO A 625 22.95 15.29 -24.41
C PRO A 625 24.19 15.06 -25.29
N ALA A 626 24.97 14.02 -25.02
CA ALA A 626 26.17 13.66 -25.79
C ALA A 626 25.86 13.09 -27.19
N ASP A 627 24.63 12.67 -27.46
CA ASP A 627 24.22 12.17 -28.78
C ASP A 627 24.04 13.29 -29.81
N LEU A 628 23.92 14.55 -29.36
CA LEU A 628 23.62 15.71 -30.20
C LEU A 628 24.63 16.85 -29.97
N PRO A 629 24.75 17.80 -30.91
CA PRO A 629 25.59 18.99 -30.74
C PRO A 629 25.24 19.76 -29.46
N GLY A 630 26.28 20.24 -28.77
CA GLY A 630 26.15 20.92 -27.48
C GLY A 630 25.32 22.22 -27.50
N PRO A 631 25.10 22.83 -26.32
CA PRO A 631 24.22 23.98 -26.16
C PRO A 631 24.67 25.21 -26.96
N ASP A 632 25.98 25.36 -27.21
CA ASP A 632 26.57 26.50 -27.92
C ASP A 632 26.56 26.36 -29.45
N ARG A 633 26.14 25.21 -29.97
CA ARG A 633 26.16 24.93 -31.42
C ARG A 633 24.96 25.55 -32.15
N PRO A 634 25.11 25.95 -33.42
CA PRO A 634 24.00 26.49 -34.21
C PRO A 634 22.79 25.57 -34.30
N GLY A 635 21.59 26.14 -34.38
CA GLY A 635 20.34 25.36 -34.47
C GLY A 635 20.25 24.45 -35.70
N ALA A 636 20.85 24.85 -36.83
CA ALA A 636 20.86 24.04 -38.05
C ALA A 636 21.66 22.74 -37.88
N GLU A 637 22.84 22.82 -37.28
CA GLU A 637 23.69 21.65 -36.99
C GLU A 637 22.98 20.69 -36.04
N TRP A 638 22.33 21.22 -35.00
CA TRP A 638 21.56 20.41 -34.06
C TRP A 638 20.38 19.69 -34.75
N ARG A 639 19.66 20.35 -35.66
CA ARG A 639 18.55 19.75 -36.41
C ARG A 639 19.00 18.65 -37.37
N LEU A 640 20.13 18.84 -38.03
CA LEU A 640 20.71 17.83 -38.90
C LEU A 640 21.08 16.59 -38.08
N ALA A 641 21.83 16.77 -36.99
CA ALA A 641 22.21 15.68 -36.09
C ALA A 641 21.00 14.95 -35.48
N LEU A 642 19.92 15.67 -35.11
CA LEU A 642 18.69 15.04 -34.65
C LEU A 642 18.04 14.19 -35.75
N SER A 643 18.07 14.64 -37.00
CA SER A 643 17.47 13.93 -38.13
C SER A 643 18.26 12.65 -38.44
N GLU A 644 19.59 12.75 -38.48
CA GLU A 644 20.49 11.58 -38.62
C GLU A 644 20.35 10.60 -37.44
N TRP A 645 20.22 11.11 -36.22
CA TRP A 645 19.99 10.28 -35.04
C TRP A 645 18.62 9.58 -35.12
N ARG A 646 17.56 10.28 -35.54
CA ARG A 646 16.22 9.70 -35.75
C ARG A 646 16.27 8.53 -36.72
N GLU A 647 16.92 8.72 -37.86
CA GLU A 647 17.05 7.68 -38.88
C GLU A 647 17.85 6.48 -38.36
N ARG A 648 19.04 6.72 -37.79
CA ARG A 648 19.89 5.65 -37.23
C ARG A 648 19.22 4.86 -36.11
N ARG A 649 18.41 5.52 -35.27
CA ARG A 649 17.74 4.90 -34.11
C ARG A 649 16.29 4.52 -34.38
N ARG A 650 15.79 4.69 -35.62
CA ARG A 650 14.40 4.43 -36.02
C ARG A 650 13.36 5.16 -35.14
N LEU A 651 13.68 6.35 -34.65
CA LEU A 651 12.74 7.13 -33.85
C LEU A 651 11.64 7.69 -34.77
N PRO A 652 10.34 7.44 -34.47
CA PRO A 652 9.25 7.97 -35.28
C PRO A 652 9.18 9.50 -35.21
N ARG A 653 8.50 10.10 -36.20
CA ARG A 653 8.24 11.55 -36.24
C ARG A 653 7.46 12.04 -35.03
N GLN A 654 6.43 11.28 -34.62
CA GLN A 654 5.55 11.64 -33.51
C GLN A 654 5.96 10.85 -32.27
N VAL A 655 6.31 11.56 -31.20
CA VAL A 655 6.79 11.00 -29.95
C VAL A 655 6.13 11.69 -28.76
N LYS A 656 6.21 11.09 -27.59
CA LYS A 656 5.90 11.74 -26.31
C LYS A 656 7.21 11.88 -25.54
N LEU A 657 7.57 13.10 -25.15
CA LEU A 657 8.62 13.35 -24.17
C LEU A 657 8.05 13.06 -22.78
N VAL A 658 8.67 12.12 -22.07
CA VAL A 658 8.26 11.68 -20.74
C VAL A 658 9.04 12.47 -19.69
N GLN A 659 8.32 13.14 -18.79
CA GLN A 659 8.86 13.86 -17.62
C GLN A 659 8.00 13.52 -16.41
N ASP A 660 8.44 12.56 -15.59
CA ASP A 660 7.65 12.02 -14.47
C ASP A 660 6.25 11.56 -14.91
N ASP A 661 5.18 12.14 -14.35
CA ASP A 661 3.78 11.89 -14.71
C ASP A 661 3.33 12.63 -15.98
N ARG A 662 4.20 13.47 -16.57
CA ARG A 662 3.87 14.37 -17.68
C ARG A 662 4.33 13.78 -19.00
N LEU A 663 3.37 13.62 -19.90
CA LEU A 663 3.61 13.26 -21.29
C LEU A 663 3.44 14.52 -22.14
N LEU A 664 4.51 14.95 -22.81
CA LEU A 664 4.48 16.07 -23.74
C LEU A 664 4.57 15.52 -25.18
N PRO A 665 3.48 15.52 -25.95
CA PRO A 665 3.50 15.07 -27.34
C PRO A 665 4.28 16.06 -28.19
N LEU A 666 5.15 15.52 -29.04
CA LEU A 666 6.02 16.26 -29.93
C LEU A 666 5.89 15.67 -31.34
N ASP A 667 5.55 16.52 -32.29
CA ASP A 667 5.81 16.31 -33.71
C ASP A 667 7.20 16.88 -34.05
N LEU A 668 8.18 16.02 -34.29
CA LEU A 668 9.58 16.42 -34.50
C LEU A 668 9.83 17.10 -35.86
N ASP A 669 8.83 17.20 -36.73
CA ASP A 669 8.89 18.02 -37.95
C ASP A 669 8.54 19.49 -37.66
N GLN A 670 7.89 19.78 -36.53
CA GLN A 670 7.60 21.14 -36.07
C GLN A 670 8.81 21.76 -35.36
N ALA A 671 9.20 22.97 -35.78
CA ALA A 671 10.37 23.65 -35.22
C ALA A 671 10.24 23.91 -33.72
N ALA A 672 9.08 24.40 -33.26
CA ALA A 672 8.84 24.66 -31.85
C ALA A 672 8.98 23.42 -30.95
N HIS A 673 8.56 22.25 -31.44
CA HIS A 673 8.65 20.99 -30.68
C HIS A 673 10.09 20.51 -30.55
N ARG A 674 10.89 20.66 -31.61
CA ARG A 674 12.34 20.44 -31.54
C ARG A 674 12.99 21.39 -30.54
N SER A 675 12.56 22.66 -30.50
CA SER A 675 13.07 23.65 -29.55
C SER A 675 12.69 23.32 -28.10
N LEU A 676 11.50 22.72 -27.86
CA LEU A 676 11.12 22.17 -26.56
C LEU A 676 12.00 20.98 -26.14
N LEU A 677 12.29 20.06 -27.06
CA LEU A 677 13.20 18.92 -26.82
C LEU A 677 14.62 19.39 -26.52
N ARG A 678 15.16 20.31 -27.33
CA ARG A 678 16.49 20.89 -27.11
C ARG A 678 16.58 21.59 -25.76
N HIS A 679 15.58 22.39 -25.41
CA HIS A 679 15.53 23.07 -24.11
C HIS A 679 15.46 22.10 -22.92
N HIS A 680 14.83 20.93 -23.08
CA HIS A 680 14.85 19.87 -22.06
C HIS A 680 16.26 19.29 -21.91
N LEU A 681 16.91 18.93 -23.02
CA LEU A 681 18.27 18.37 -23.03
C LEU A 681 19.33 19.36 -22.52
N ASP A 682 19.12 20.66 -22.69
CA ASP A 682 19.99 21.71 -22.13
C ASP A 682 20.03 21.69 -20.57
N ARG A 683 19.11 20.96 -19.90
CA ARG A 683 18.95 20.96 -18.43
C ARG A 683 18.92 19.57 -17.80
N ALA A 684 18.53 18.55 -18.56
CA ALA A 684 18.36 17.18 -18.08
C ALA A 684 19.53 16.29 -18.52
N THR A 685 19.80 15.24 -17.76
CA THR A 685 20.83 14.24 -18.11
C THR A 685 20.41 13.31 -19.25
N SER A 686 19.12 13.23 -19.56
CA SER A 686 18.58 12.49 -20.71
C SER A 686 17.14 12.94 -21.04
N ALA A 687 16.72 12.66 -22.28
CA ALA A 687 15.33 12.72 -22.72
C ALA A 687 14.81 11.29 -22.93
N VAL A 688 13.73 10.93 -22.25
CA VAL A 688 13.01 9.69 -22.49
C VAL A 688 11.86 9.97 -23.44
N LEU A 689 11.90 9.36 -24.62
CA LEU A 689 10.91 9.50 -25.67
C LEU A 689 10.16 8.18 -25.82
N THR A 690 8.83 8.20 -25.87
CA THR A 690 8.04 7.05 -26.29
C THR A 690 7.38 7.34 -27.63
N GLU A 691 7.02 6.30 -28.38
CA GLU A 691 6.19 6.47 -29.56
C GLU A 691 4.86 7.19 -29.22
N ALA A 692 4.34 7.95 -30.18
CA ALA A 692 3.00 8.52 -30.11
C ALA A 692 2.13 7.92 -31.22
N PRO A 693 0.84 7.66 -30.93
CA PRO A 693 -0.09 7.22 -31.96
C PRO A 693 -0.30 8.32 -33.00
N ARG A 694 -0.49 7.94 -34.27
CA ARG A 694 -0.83 8.86 -35.34
C ARG A 694 -2.20 9.51 -35.09
N PRO A 695 -2.51 10.70 -35.62
CA PRO A 695 -3.78 11.38 -35.37
C PRO A 695 -5.02 10.53 -35.71
N GLU A 696 -4.92 9.69 -36.75
CA GLU A 696 -6.00 8.80 -37.19
C GLU A 696 -6.34 7.75 -36.13
N ALA A 697 -5.41 7.39 -35.23
CA ALA A 697 -5.65 6.44 -34.15
C ALA A 697 -6.75 6.90 -33.18
N TYR A 698 -7.03 8.21 -33.12
CA TYR A 698 -8.12 8.80 -32.34
C TYR A 698 -9.39 9.02 -33.18
N GLY A 699 -9.49 8.45 -34.38
CA GLY A 699 -10.62 8.67 -35.27
C GLY A 699 -11.96 8.22 -34.66
N TRP A 700 -11.96 7.14 -33.87
CA TRP A 700 -13.16 6.71 -33.14
C TRP A 700 -13.69 7.74 -32.13
N SER A 701 -12.80 8.58 -31.57
CA SER A 701 -13.11 9.65 -30.61
C SER A 701 -13.08 11.04 -31.25
N ARG A 702 -13.29 11.14 -32.57
CA ARG A 702 -13.25 12.39 -33.35
C ARG A 702 -11.94 13.18 -33.16
N GLY A 703 -10.82 12.48 -33.09
CA GLY A 703 -9.49 13.07 -32.93
C GLY A 703 -9.14 13.49 -31.49
N ARG A 704 -10.00 13.22 -30.50
CA ARG A 704 -9.77 13.61 -29.11
C ARG A 704 -8.94 12.56 -28.37
N ALA A 705 -7.88 13.01 -27.71
CA ALA A 705 -7.16 12.18 -26.74
C ALA A 705 -8.07 11.84 -25.55
N HIS A 706 -7.94 10.61 -25.06
CA HIS A 706 -8.77 10.06 -23.98
C HIS A 706 -7.95 9.03 -23.19
N ASP A 707 -8.33 8.83 -21.93
CA ASP A 707 -7.95 7.67 -21.12
C ASP A 707 -9.26 7.07 -20.59
N ILE A 708 -9.50 5.78 -20.82
CA ILE A 708 -10.68 5.03 -20.37
C ILE A 708 -10.29 4.26 -19.11
N ILE A 709 -10.90 4.58 -17.97
CA ILE A 709 -10.66 3.86 -16.72
C ILE A 709 -11.68 2.73 -16.60
N VAL A 710 -11.19 1.48 -16.55
CA VAL A 710 -12.03 0.28 -16.46
C VAL A 710 -11.83 -0.38 -15.10
N PRO A 711 -12.84 -0.36 -14.21
CA PRO A 711 -12.86 -1.18 -13.01
C PRO A 711 -12.90 -2.67 -13.35
N LEU A 712 -12.05 -3.47 -12.72
CA LEU A 712 -12.02 -4.93 -12.84
C LEU A 712 -12.16 -5.58 -11.46
N LYS A 713 -12.93 -6.66 -11.39
CA LYS A 713 -13.11 -7.50 -10.19
C LYS A 713 -12.55 -8.89 -10.48
N ALA A 714 -11.91 -9.52 -9.51
CA ALA A 714 -11.43 -10.89 -9.63
C ALA A 714 -12.63 -11.85 -9.70
N ALA A 715 -12.68 -12.68 -10.74
CA ALA A 715 -13.80 -13.62 -10.96
C ALA A 715 -13.71 -14.88 -10.08
N ARG A 716 -12.57 -15.15 -9.46
CA ARG A 716 -12.34 -16.33 -8.62
C ARG A 716 -12.02 -15.90 -7.20
N PRO A 717 -12.53 -16.61 -6.18
CA PRO A 717 -12.13 -16.36 -4.81
C PRO A 717 -10.64 -16.69 -4.63
N PRO A 718 -9.97 -16.06 -3.65
CA PRO A 718 -8.59 -16.35 -3.32
C PRO A 718 -8.41 -17.82 -2.91
N ALA A 719 -7.41 -18.50 -3.48
CA ALA A 719 -7.07 -19.89 -3.13
C ALA A 719 -6.16 -19.98 -1.90
N TRP A 720 -6.48 -19.24 -0.84
CA TRP A 720 -5.71 -19.18 0.40
C TRP A 720 -6.58 -19.64 1.58
N PRO A 721 -5.98 -20.21 2.66
CA PRO A 721 -6.73 -20.65 3.83
C PRO A 721 -7.61 -19.53 4.41
N PRO A 722 -8.78 -19.82 4.98
CA PRO A 722 -9.61 -18.79 5.60
C PRO A 722 -8.90 -18.17 6.81
N LEU A 723 -9.09 -16.87 7.02
CA LEU A 723 -8.60 -16.21 8.23
C LEU A 723 -9.55 -16.45 9.41
N PRO A 724 -9.01 -16.57 10.64
CA PRO A 724 -9.84 -16.74 11.83
C PRO A 724 -10.65 -15.47 12.12
N ARG A 725 -11.81 -15.64 12.75
CA ARG A 725 -12.69 -14.52 13.13
C ARG A 725 -11.99 -13.60 14.15
N PRO A 726 -12.03 -12.27 13.98
CA PRO A 726 -11.54 -11.34 14.98
C PRO A 726 -12.33 -11.37 16.29
N THR A 727 -11.64 -11.23 17.41
CA THR A 727 -12.23 -11.09 18.74
C THR A 727 -11.28 -10.33 19.67
N ARG A 728 -11.84 -9.63 20.67
CA ARG A 728 -11.09 -8.96 21.73
C ARG A 728 -10.29 -9.93 22.60
N ALA A 729 -10.71 -11.19 22.70
CA ALA A 729 -9.99 -12.23 23.46
C ALA A 729 -8.56 -12.50 22.93
N ARG A 730 -8.28 -12.09 21.68
CA ARG A 730 -6.96 -12.28 21.04
C ARG A 730 -6.12 -11.01 20.99
N THR A 731 -6.61 -9.91 21.57
CA THR A 731 -5.90 -8.64 21.60
C THR A 731 -4.65 -8.74 22.47
N LEU A 732 -3.54 -8.13 22.02
CA LEU A 732 -2.29 -8.08 22.76
C LEU A 732 -2.52 -7.55 24.18
N SER A 733 -2.02 -8.27 25.18
CA SER A 733 -2.04 -7.85 26.58
C SER A 733 -0.62 -7.84 27.18
N GLN A 734 -0.43 -7.11 28.27
CA GLN A 734 0.85 -7.10 28.98
C GLN A 734 1.27 -8.49 29.48
N ALA A 735 0.30 -9.37 29.78
CA ALA A 735 0.55 -10.74 30.21
C ALA A 735 1.30 -11.59 29.16
N GLN A 736 1.33 -11.15 27.90
CA GLN A 736 2.08 -11.82 26.84
C GLN A 736 3.56 -11.46 26.81
N THR A 737 3.99 -10.35 27.43
CA THR A 737 5.38 -9.90 27.40
C THR A 737 6.15 -10.45 28.60
N GLN A 738 7.16 -11.27 28.35
CA GLN A 738 8.00 -11.89 29.37
C GLN A 738 9.42 -11.30 29.29
N THR A 739 9.61 -10.16 29.96
CA THR A 739 10.88 -9.43 29.98
C THR A 739 11.92 -10.18 30.85
N PRO A 740 13.19 -10.25 30.42
CA PRO A 740 14.25 -10.86 31.22
C PRO A 740 14.40 -10.19 32.58
N GLY A 741 14.56 -10.97 33.64
CA GLY A 741 14.72 -10.48 35.01
C GLY A 741 13.43 -10.05 35.73
N THR A 742 12.28 -9.98 35.05
CA THR A 742 10.99 -9.62 35.67
C THR A 742 9.89 -10.66 35.46
N SER A 743 10.14 -11.65 34.60
CA SER A 743 9.19 -12.72 34.30
C SER A 743 9.67 -14.06 34.84
N SER A 744 8.74 -14.99 35.04
CA SER A 744 9.00 -16.36 35.49
C SER A 744 9.52 -17.29 34.39
N VAL A 745 10.02 -16.76 33.27
CA VAL A 745 10.63 -17.55 32.20
C VAL A 745 11.90 -16.85 31.73
N LEU A 746 13.01 -17.59 31.73
CA LEU A 746 14.24 -17.19 31.08
C LEU A 746 14.29 -17.80 29.67
N LEU A 747 14.38 -16.94 28.65
CA LEU A 747 14.64 -17.35 27.28
C LEU A 747 16.12 -17.16 26.95
N ALA A 748 16.83 -18.25 26.64
CA ALA A 748 18.19 -18.23 26.13
C ALA A 748 18.19 -18.55 24.62
N ALA A 749 18.66 -17.61 23.82
CA ALA A 749 18.92 -17.81 22.39
C ALA A 749 20.38 -18.24 22.21
N LEU A 750 20.59 -19.50 21.82
CA LEU A 750 21.89 -20.16 21.69
C LEU A 750 22.27 -20.23 20.20
N TYR A 751 23.22 -19.41 19.79
CA TYR A 751 23.69 -19.34 18.40
C TYR A 751 24.83 -20.32 18.14
N GLY A 752 24.82 -20.98 17.00
CA GLY A 752 25.83 -21.96 16.58
C GLY A 752 25.49 -22.58 15.22
N ASP A 753 26.32 -23.51 14.74
CA ASP A 753 26.06 -24.19 13.44
C ASP A 753 24.84 -25.13 13.56
N LEU A 754 23.89 -25.01 12.63
CA LEU A 754 22.69 -25.84 12.55
C LEU A 754 23.00 -27.35 12.63
N ARG A 755 24.10 -27.80 12.03
CA ARG A 755 24.54 -29.20 12.00
C ARG A 755 25.04 -29.73 13.33
N ARG A 756 25.14 -28.88 14.36
CA ARG A 756 25.56 -29.24 15.72
C ARG A 756 24.42 -29.18 16.72
N GLN A 757 23.26 -28.61 16.36
CA GLN A 757 22.13 -28.45 17.28
C GLN A 757 21.63 -29.78 17.85
N ASP A 758 21.55 -30.84 17.04
CA ASP A 758 21.18 -32.19 17.53
C ASP A 758 22.13 -32.70 18.61
N ALA A 759 23.44 -32.47 18.45
CA ALA A 759 24.44 -32.87 19.43
C ALA A 759 24.37 -32.02 20.71
N VAL A 760 24.17 -30.70 20.56
CA VAL A 760 23.94 -29.78 21.70
C VAL A 760 22.72 -30.22 22.50
N LEU A 761 21.59 -30.45 21.83
CA LEU A 761 20.36 -30.92 22.45
C LEU A 761 20.55 -32.27 23.14
N ALA A 762 21.08 -33.28 22.44
CA ALA A 762 21.17 -34.64 22.98
C ALA A 762 22.20 -34.80 24.10
N ARG A 763 23.35 -34.11 24.01
CA ARG A 763 24.51 -34.39 24.89
C ARG A 763 24.74 -33.33 25.95
N HIS A 764 24.35 -32.07 25.70
CA HIS A 764 24.75 -30.96 26.56
C HIS A 764 23.58 -30.29 27.29
N VAL A 765 22.40 -30.21 26.69
CA VAL A 765 21.20 -29.69 27.38
C VAL A 765 20.81 -30.53 28.61
N PRO A 766 20.85 -31.88 28.60
CA PRO A 766 20.61 -32.67 29.81
C PRO A 766 21.55 -32.33 30.97
N ASP A 767 22.80 -31.98 30.67
CA ASP A 767 23.76 -31.54 31.68
C ASP A 767 23.40 -30.17 32.26
N LEU A 768 23.08 -29.20 31.41
CA LEU A 768 22.57 -27.89 31.85
C LEU A 768 21.36 -28.03 32.77
N LEU A 769 20.38 -28.85 32.37
CA LEU A 769 19.16 -29.06 33.15
C LEU A 769 19.48 -29.67 34.52
N ARG A 770 20.40 -30.64 34.61
CA ARG A 770 20.86 -31.18 35.90
C ARG A 770 21.52 -30.12 36.77
N ARG A 771 22.39 -29.25 36.20
CA ARG A 771 23.02 -28.13 36.94
C ARG A 771 22.00 -27.15 37.51
N LEU A 772 20.84 -27.02 36.84
CA LEU A 772 19.74 -26.14 37.25
C LEU A 772 18.70 -26.82 38.17
N GLY A 773 18.87 -28.10 38.52
CA GLY A 773 17.89 -28.84 39.33
C GLY A 773 16.64 -29.29 38.56
N CYS A 774 16.78 -29.53 37.25
CA CYS A 774 15.73 -30.00 36.34
C CYS A 774 14.47 -29.11 36.32
N PRO A 775 14.60 -27.80 36.07
CA PRO A 775 13.44 -26.90 35.96
C PRO A 775 12.56 -27.28 34.76
N PRO A 776 11.26 -26.91 34.74
CA PRO A 776 10.43 -27.05 33.56
C PRO A 776 11.04 -26.26 32.39
N TRP A 777 11.11 -26.90 31.22
CA TRP A 777 11.81 -26.33 30.06
C TRP A 777 11.22 -26.82 28.75
N TRP A 778 11.42 -26.02 27.70
CA TRP A 778 11.15 -26.43 26.33
C TRP A 778 12.06 -25.67 25.38
N PHE A 779 12.20 -26.17 24.16
CA PHE A 779 12.97 -25.49 23.13
C PHE A 779 12.20 -25.41 21.81
N VAL A 780 12.67 -24.53 20.94
CA VAL A 780 12.39 -24.54 19.50
C VAL A 780 13.66 -24.22 18.75
N ARG A 781 13.83 -24.78 17.54
CA ARG A 781 14.80 -24.23 16.58
C ARG A 781 14.20 -22.95 15.99
N PHE A 782 15.03 -21.96 15.75
CA PHE A 782 14.57 -20.66 15.27
C PHE A 782 15.58 -20.08 14.27
N ARG A 783 15.16 -19.09 13.50
CA ARG A 783 16.00 -18.40 12.54
C ARG A 783 15.69 -16.91 12.58
N ASP A 784 16.60 -16.09 13.11
CA ASP A 784 16.70 -14.65 12.76
C ASP A 784 17.95 -13.96 13.37
N PRO A 785 18.84 -13.34 12.57
CA PRO A 785 18.99 -13.54 11.13
C PRO A 785 19.49 -14.97 10.80
N ASP A 786 20.15 -15.60 11.78
CA ASP A 786 20.78 -16.93 11.67
C ASP A 786 20.04 -17.99 12.48
N GLN A 787 20.28 -19.26 12.14
CA GLN A 787 19.70 -20.42 12.84
C GLN A 787 20.25 -20.51 14.27
N HIS A 788 19.37 -20.63 15.26
CA HIS A 788 19.71 -20.74 16.67
C HIS A 788 18.69 -21.59 17.44
N LEU A 789 19.03 -22.01 18.66
CA LEU A 789 18.07 -22.64 19.57
C LEU A 789 17.48 -21.59 20.50
N ARG A 790 16.17 -21.58 20.68
CA ARG A 790 15.48 -20.82 21.72
C ARG A 790 15.10 -21.77 22.85
N LEU A 791 15.90 -21.79 23.91
CA LEU A 791 15.66 -22.59 25.11
C LEU A 791 14.94 -21.73 26.15
N ARG A 792 13.75 -22.15 26.57
CA ARG A 792 12.98 -21.50 27.64
C ARG A 792 13.04 -22.34 28.90
N ILE A 793 13.34 -21.69 30.02
CA ILE A 793 13.48 -22.29 31.33
C ILE A 793 12.52 -21.55 32.26
N ALA A 794 11.58 -22.28 32.85
CA ALA A 794 10.68 -21.75 33.86
C ALA A 794 11.45 -21.50 35.16
N LEU A 795 11.24 -20.32 35.75
CA LEU A 795 11.77 -19.90 37.03
C LEU A 795 10.71 -20.09 38.10
N LYS A 796 11.12 -20.37 39.34
CA LYS A 796 10.18 -20.41 40.48
C LYS A 796 9.76 -19.00 40.85
N ASP A 797 10.73 -18.09 40.90
CA ASP A 797 10.54 -16.67 41.11
C ASP A 797 11.32 -15.85 40.05
N PRO A 798 10.80 -14.72 39.54
CA PRO A 798 11.58 -13.79 38.73
C PRO A 798 12.98 -13.43 39.29
N GLU A 799 13.15 -13.39 40.62
CA GLU A 799 14.44 -13.13 41.28
C GLU A 799 15.51 -14.21 40.98
N ASP A 800 15.10 -15.42 40.61
CA ASP A 800 16.01 -16.51 40.23
C ASP A 800 16.72 -16.28 38.88
N PHE A 801 16.34 -15.24 38.14
CA PHE A 801 16.87 -14.97 36.80
C PHE A 801 18.39 -14.84 36.81
N ALA A 802 18.96 -14.04 37.72
CA ALA A 802 20.40 -13.79 37.75
C ALA A 802 21.21 -15.06 38.05
N ALA A 803 20.73 -15.87 39.01
CA ALA A 803 21.35 -17.14 39.37
C ALA A 803 21.30 -18.14 38.20
N THR A 804 20.14 -18.24 37.54
CA THR A 804 19.93 -19.13 36.38
C THR A 804 20.75 -18.70 35.17
N ALA A 805 20.72 -17.41 34.83
CA ALA A 805 21.48 -16.85 33.71
C ALA A 805 22.99 -17.05 33.90
N ARG A 806 23.51 -16.93 35.13
CA ARG A 806 24.92 -17.23 35.42
C ARG A 806 25.29 -18.67 35.09
N VAL A 807 24.45 -19.64 35.47
CA VAL A 807 24.69 -21.06 35.17
C VAL A 807 24.59 -21.34 33.67
N VAL A 808 23.57 -20.78 33.00
CA VAL A 808 23.39 -20.92 31.54
C VAL A 808 24.57 -20.30 30.79
N SER A 809 25.03 -19.11 31.17
CA SER A 809 26.16 -18.43 30.53
C SER A 809 27.48 -19.18 30.74
N ALA A 810 27.74 -19.71 31.94
CA ALA A 810 28.94 -20.51 32.20
C ALA A 810 28.94 -21.80 31.35
N TRP A 811 27.80 -22.49 31.29
CA TRP A 811 27.62 -23.66 30.43
C TRP A 811 27.77 -23.32 28.93
N ALA A 812 27.23 -22.18 28.49
CA ALA A 812 27.35 -21.75 27.10
C ALA A 812 28.81 -21.41 26.73
N ASP A 813 29.59 -20.86 27.67
CA ASP A 813 31.02 -20.60 27.46
C ASP A 813 31.84 -21.89 27.32
N GLU A 814 31.53 -22.92 28.12
CA GLU A 814 32.13 -24.25 27.94
C GLU A 814 31.87 -24.80 26.53
N LEU A 815 30.65 -24.64 26.01
CA LEU A 815 30.31 -25.05 24.65
C LEU A 815 30.96 -24.18 23.57
N ARG A 816 31.18 -22.90 23.85
CA ARG A 816 31.94 -22.01 22.96
C ARG A 816 33.39 -22.44 22.85
N VAL A 817 34.03 -22.75 23.99
CA VAL A 817 35.39 -23.32 24.02
C VAL A 817 35.46 -24.66 23.28
N ALA A 818 34.41 -25.49 23.38
CA ALA A 818 34.29 -26.74 22.63
C ALA A 818 33.92 -26.57 21.14
N GLY A 819 33.73 -25.34 20.64
CA GLY A 819 33.40 -25.05 19.25
C GLY A 819 31.96 -25.41 18.83
N LEU A 820 31.03 -25.51 19.78
CA LEU A 820 29.64 -25.89 19.55
C LEU A 820 28.68 -24.69 19.53
N LEU A 821 28.96 -23.65 20.31
CA LEU A 821 28.19 -22.40 20.33
C LEU A 821 29.08 -21.20 19.96
N ALA A 822 28.45 -20.15 19.44
CA ALA A 822 29.08 -18.88 19.07
C ALA A 822 28.67 -17.74 20.01
N ASP A 823 27.40 -17.67 20.41
CA ASP A 823 26.84 -16.56 21.19
C ASP A 823 25.62 -17.04 22.02
N VAL A 824 25.35 -16.38 23.15
CA VAL A 824 24.15 -16.55 23.96
C VAL A 824 23.50 -15.20 24.23
N ARG A 825 22.19 -15.10 24.01
CA ARG A 825 21.41 -13.90 24.28
C ARG A 825 20.21 -14.20 25.15
N TYR A 826 19.79 -13.23 25.95
CA TYR A 826 18.58 -13.32 26.78
C TYR A 826 17.50 -12.33 26.27
N PRO A 827 16.82 -12.62 25.16
CA PRO A 827 15.78 -11.74 24.64
C PRO A 827 14.47 -11.85 25.44
N THR A 828 13.61 -10.84 25.29
CA THR A 828 12.21 -10.91 25.74
C THR A 828 11.49 -12.09 25.07
N SER A 829 10.78 -12.88 25.87
CA SER A 829 9.88 -13.93 25.36
C SER A 829 8.47 -13.37 25.21
N TYR A 830 7.75 -13.82 24.19
CA TYR A 830 6.35 -13.46 23.97
C TYR A 830 5.47 -14.69 24.01
N ARG A 831 4.42 -14.67 24.83
CA ARG A 831 3.41 -15.74 24.86
C ARG A 831 2.47 -15.56 23.66
N GLU A 832 2.39 -16.59 22.83
CA GLU A 832 1.54 -16.63 21.63
C GLU A 832 0.07 -16.92 21.99
N MET A 833 -0.51 -16.18 22.96
CA MET A 833 -1.87 -16.44 23.45
C MET A 833 -2.95 -16.31 22.35
N GLY A 834 -2.71 -15.49 21.32
CA GLY A 834 -3.60 -15.39 20.16
C GLY A 834 -3.62 -16.65 19.28
N ARG A 835 -2.67 -17.57 19.48
CA ARG A 835 -2.55 -18.87 18.81
C ARG A 835 -3.04 -20.03 19.67
N TRP A 836 -2.74 -19.99 20.97
CA TRP A 836 -2.92 -21.14 21.88
C TRP A 836 -4.01 -20.94 22.94
N GLY A 837 -4.58 -19.74 23.04
CA GLY A 837 -5.43 -19.32 24.14
C GLY A 837 -4.65 -18.70 25.29
N ASP A 838 -5.36 -18.14 26.26
CA ASP A 838 -4.80 -17.52 27.47
C ASP A 838 -5.03 -18.39 28.72
N GLY A 839 -4.59 -17.89 29.89
CA GLY A 839 -4.84 -18.53 31.18
C GLY A 839 -4.54 -20.04 31.23
N PRO A 840 -5.46 -20.88 31.74
CA PRO A 840 -5.27 -22.33 31.80
C PRO A 840 -5.03 -23.01 30.44
N ALA A 841 -5.55 -22.45 29.35
CA ALA A 841 -5.31 -23.01 28.01
C ALA A 841 -3.85 -22.80 27.58
N TRP A 842 -3.28 -21.63 27.86
CA TRP A 842 -1.85 -21.37 27.66
C TRP A 842 -0.96 -22.31 28.49
N ASP A 843 -1.29 -22.51 29.77
CA ASP A 843 -0.53 -23.38 30.65
C ASP A 843 -0.53 -24.84 30.16
N ALA A 844 -1.68 -25.33 29.68
CA ALA A 844 -1.80 -26.65 29.07
C ALA A 844 -1.02 -26.74 27.74
N ALA A 845 -1.04 -25.70 26.91
CA ALA A 845 -0.24 -25.63 25.68
C ALA A 845 1.27 -25.64 25.97
N GLU A 846 1.72 -24.92 27.01
CA GLU A 846 3.12 -24.98 27.45
C GLU A 846 3.52 -26.40 27.85
N GLU A 847 2.65 -27.14 28.55
CA GLU A 847 2.97 -28.53 28.90
C GLU A 847 3.10 -29.42 27.66
N VAL A 848 2.31 -29.18 26.60
CA VAL A 848 2.53 -29.83 25.30
C VAL A 848 3.92 -29.51 24.76
N PHE A 849 4.39 -28.26 24.84
CA PHE A 849 5.72 -27.88 24.35
C PHE A 849 6.85 -28.55 25.15
N ARG A 850 6.68 -28.67 26.47
CA ARG A 850 7.64 -29.35 27.35
C ARG A 850 7.67 -30.85 27.04
N ALA A 851 6.51 -31.49 26.95
CA ALA A 851 6.40 -32.91 26.63
C ALA A 851 6.93 -33.24 25.23
N ASP A 852 6.66 -32.39 24.23
CA ASP A 852 7.21 -32.56 22.88
C ASP A 852 8.73 -32.36 22.84
N SER A 853 9.26 -31.41 23.61
CA SER A 853 10.71 -31.22 23.77
C SER A 853 11.38 -32.46 24.40
N ARG A 854 10.76 -33.07 25.42
CA ARG A 854 11.22 -34.33 26.03
C ARG A 854 11.19 -35.48 25.02
N ALA A 855 10.13 -35.60 24.23
CA ALA A 855 9.99 -36.65 23.22
C ALA A 855 11.09 -36.55 22.14
N VAL A 856 11.36 -35.33 21.63
CA VAL A 856 12.45 -35.11 20.66
C VAL A 856 13.82 -35.38 21.30
N LEU A 857 14.04 -34.96 22.55
CA LEU A 857 15.30 -35.23 23.25
C LEU A 857 15.54 -36.73 23.47
N ALA A 858 14.51 -37.49 23.85
CA ALA A 858 14.58 -38.94 23.99
C ALA A 858 14.95 -39.63 22.67
N GLN A 859 14.40 -39.15 21.55
CA GLN A 859 14.76 -39.60 20.21
C GLN A 859 16.21 -39.27 19.85
N LEU A 860 16.64 -38.02 20.06
CA LEU A 860 17.99 -37.59 19.71
C LEU A 860 19.07 -38.29 20.53
N SER A 861 18.72 -38.76 21.74
CA SER A 861 19.57 -39.55 22.63
C SER A 861 19.76 -41.00 22.17
N GLN A 862 18.95 -41.50 21.22
CA GLN A 862 19.14 -42.84 20.68
C GLN A 862 20.33 -42.88 19.70
N PRO A 863 21.32 -43.78 19.90
CA PRO A 863 22.51 -43.86 19.05
C PRO A 863 22.20 -44.36 17.63
N ARG A 864 21.13 -45.14 17.48
CA ARG A 864 20.56 -45.59 16.20
C ARG A 864 19.08 -45.28 16.20
N ARG A 865 18.59 -44.78 15.08
CA ARG A 865 17.18 -44.43 14.86
C ARG A 865 16.85 -44.50 13.36
N PRO A 866 15.57 -44.66 12.99
CA PRO A 866 15.14 -44.57 11.60
C PRO A 866 15.44 -43.21 10.94
N GLN A 867 15.22 -43.13 9.63
CA GLN A 867 15.43 -41.88 8.88
C GLN A 867 14.52 -40.76 9.37
N GLN A 868 15.02 -39.52 9.33
CA GLN A 868 14.36 -38.33 9.87
C GLN A 868 12.95 -38.12 9.30
N ARG A 869 12.79 -38.19 7.97
CA ARG A 869 11.48 -38.02 7.30
C ARG A 869 10.44 -39.05 7.77
N ALA A 870 10.85 -40.31 7.96
CA ALA A 870 9.97 -41.37 8.44
C ALA A 870 9.54 -41.14 9.91
N LEU A 871 10.47 -40.68 10.76
CA LEU A 871 10.17 -40.32 12.14
C LEU A 871 9.24 -39.11 12.22
N VAL A 872 9.48 -38.05 11.42
CA VAL A 872 8.57 -36.90 11.37
C VAL A 872 7.16 -37.36 10.98
N ALA A 873 7.02 -38.18 9.94
CA ALA A 873 5.72 -38.69 9.51
C ALA A 873 5.00 -39.48 10.63
N ALA A 874 5.72 -40.32 11.37
CA ALA A 874 5.18 -41.07 12.50
C ALA A 874 4.77 -40.15 13.66
N HIS A 875 5.62 -39.19 14.05
CA HIS A 875 5.29 -38.18 15.05
C HIS A 875 4.08 -37.33 14.65
N THR A 876 3.98 -36.92 13.38
CA THR A 876 2.85 -36.14 12.85
C THR A 876 1.54 -36.89 13.02
N LEU A 877 1.49 -38.17 12.62
CA LEU A 877 0.28 -38.98 12.83
C LEU A 877 0.02 -39.22 14.32
N ALA A 878 1.05 -39.43 15.15
CA ALA A 878 0.89 -39.62 16.59
C ALA A 878 0.32 -38.38 17.30
N ILE A 879 0.82 -37.18 16.96
CA ILE A 879 0.30 -35.90 17.50
C ILE A 879 -1.15 -35.72 17.09
N ALA A 880 -1.47 -35.87 15.79
CA ALA A 880 -2.85 -35.75 15.30
C ALA A 880 -3.78 -36.77 15.97
N SER A 881 -3.30 -38.00 16.18
CA SER A 881 -4.06 -39.07 16.83
C SER A 881 -4.35 -38.75 18.30
N ALA A 882 -3.36 -38.29 19.06
CA ALA A 882 -3.52 -37.96 20.46
C ALA A 882 -4.39 -36.71 20.67
N PHE A 883 -4.21 -35.69 19.83
CA PHE A 883 -4.99 -34.45 19.89
C PHE A 883 -6.46 -34.67 19.52
N LEU A 884 -6.74 -35.48 18.49
CA LEU A 884 -8.11 -35.78 18.05
C LEU A 884 -8.72 -37.03 18.71
N GLY A 885 -8.01 -37.65 19.66
CA GLY A 885 -8.47 -38.76 20.48
C GLY A 885 -8.41 -40.16 19.86
N SER A 886 -8.06 -40.32 18.57
CA SER A 886 -7.84 -41.65 17.98
C SER A 886 -6.98 -41.62 16.70
N PRO A 887 -6.29 -42.73 16.36
CA PRO A 887 -5.59 -42.87 15.07
C PRO A 887 -6.47 -42.66 13.84
N GLN A 888 -7.73 -43.08 13.90
CA GLN A 888 -8.69 -42.93 12.80
C GLN A 888 -9.05 -41.46 12.58
N ALA A 889 -9.26 -40.69 13.65
CA ALA A 889 -9.52 -39.26 13.55
C ALA A 889 -8.28 -38.51 13.03
N GLY A 890 -7.10 -38.80 13.58
CA GLY A 890 -5.82 -38.25 13.12
C GLY A 890 -5.56 -38.50 11.63
N ALA A 891 -5.73 -39.74 11.18
CA ALA A 891 -5.56 -40.10 9.77
C ALA A 891 -6.56 -39.37 8.86
N ARG A 892 -7.84 -39.30 9.25
CA ARG A 892 -8.87 -38.58 8.49
C ARG A 892 -8.52 -37.09 8.35
N TRP A 893 -8.05 -36.48 9.44
CA TRP A 893 -7.65 -35.07 9.42
C TRP A 893 -6.49 -34.83 8.46
N LEU A 894 -5.42 -35.63 8.54
CA LEU A 894 -4.26 -35.50 7.64
C LEU A 894 -4.65 -35.69 6.17
N ILE A 895 -5.54 -36.63 5.87
CA ILE A 895 -6.02 -36.86 4.49
C ILE A 895 -6.77 -35.65 3.94
N GLY A 896 -7.59 -35.02 4.79
CA GLY A 896 -8.45 -33.88 4.41
C GLY A 896 -7.75 -32.53 4.39
N HIS A 897 -6.73 -32.31 5.23
CA HIS A 897 -6.12 -30.99 5.44
C HIS A 897 -4.72 -30.84 4.85
N ILE A 898 -4.02 -31.95 4.57
CA ILE A 898 -2.67 -31.90 3.97
C ILE A 898 -2.75 -32.07 2.46
N SER A 899 -1.93 -31.29 1.74
CA SER A 899 -1.81 -31.38 0.29
C SER A 899 -1.42 -32.78 -0.18
N HIS A 900 -1.99 -33.20 -1.31
CA HIS A 900 -1.58 -34.44 -1.99
C HIS A 900 -0.29 -34.28 -2.79
N ARG A 901 0.19 -33.04 -3.00
CA ARG A 901 1.39 -32.75 -3.78
C ARG A 901 2.59 -32.61 -2.87
N SER A 902 3.71 -33.18 -3.30
CA SER A 902 5.03 -32.93 -2.70
C SER A 902 5.76 -31.90 -3.57
N PRO A 903 6.52 -30.96 -2.98
CA PRO A 903 7.28 -29.97 -3.75
C PRO A 903 8.37 -30.60 -4.62
N GLU A 904 8.86 -31.79 -4.26
CA GLU A 904 9.82 -32.58 -5.03
C GLU A 904 9.49 -34.08 -4.99
N PRO A 905 9.96 -34.90 -5.95
CA PRO A 905 9.78 -36.35 -5.92
C PRO A 905 10.48 -36.99 -4.71
N VAL A 906 9.73 -37.76 -3.91
CA VAL A 906 10.30 -38.51 -2.78
C VAL A 906 10.82 -39.89 -3.23
N PRO A 907 12.07 -40.27 -2.92
CA PRO A 907 12.60 -41.59 -3.25
C PRO A 907 11.76 -42.74 -2.67
N ARG A 908 11.50 -43.77 -3.48
CA ARG A 908 10.66 -44.92 -3.10
C ARG A 908 11.08 -45.62 -1.78
N PRO A 909 12.38 -45.81 -1.46
CA PRO A 909 12.77 -46.37 -0.17
C PRO A 909 12.31 -45.52 1.02
N GLN A 910 12.49 -44.19 0.95
CA GLN A 910 12.07 -43.26 2.01
C GLN A 910 10.55 -43.26 2.18
N PHE A 911 9.82 -43.26 1.05
CA PHE A 911 8.36 -43.33 1.07
C PHE A 911 7.87 -44.63 1.73
N THR A 912 8.47 -45.77 1.36
CA THR A 912 8.10 -47.09 1.90
C THR A 912 8.39 -47.19 3.39
N GLU A 913 9.56 -46.72 3.82
CA GLU A 913 9.95 -46.67 5.23
C GLU A 913 9.00 -45.78 6.05
N ALA A 914 8.70 -44.56 5.57
CA ALA A 914 7.78 -43.65 6.24
C ALA A 914 6.37 -44.24 6.41
N VAL A 915 5.81 -44.84 5.35
CA VAL A 915 4.50 -45.49 5.40
C VAL A 915 4.48 -46.71 6.32
N HIS A 916 5.60 -47.45 6.40
CA HIS A 916 5.70 -48.62 7.27
C HIS A 916 5.82 -48.25 8.76
N LEU A 917 6.71 -47.32 9.09
CA LEU A 917 7.00 -46.94 10.48
C LEU A 917 5.94 -46.01 11.09
N ALA A 918 5.24 -45.22 10.27
CA ALA A 918 4.15 -44.38 10.75
C ALA A 918 2.80 -45.13 10.88
N ASP A 919 2.80 -46.46 10.85
CA ASP A 919 1.57 -47.25 11.05
C ASP A 919 1.21 -47.34 12.55
N PRO A 920 0.06 -46.82 12.99
CA PRO A 920 -0.29 -46.74 14.41
C PRO A 920 -0.82 -48.06 15.00
N ARG A 921 -1.00 -49.11 14.18
CA ARG A 921 -1.56 -50.40 14.64
C ARG A 921 -0.66 -51.09 15.67
N ASP A 922 -1.31 -51.87 16.53
CA ASP A 922 -0.65 -52.64 17.60
C ASP A 922 0.30 -51.79 18.44
N ASN A 923 -0.13 -50.54 18.75
CA ASN A 923 0.66 -49.55 19.48
C ASN A 923 2.02 -49.24 18.80
N TRP A 924 1.98 -48.93 17.50
CA TRP A 924 3.16 -48.58 16.70
C TRP A 924 4.21 -49.71 16.60
N ALA A 925 3.76 -50.96 16.50
CA ALA A 925 4.63 -52.15 16.55
C ALA A 925 5.81 -52.10 15.57
N ALA A 926 5.58 -51.63 14.34
CA ALA A 926 6.64 -51.49 13.33
C ALA A 926 7.75 -50.52 13.76
N LEU A 927 7.38 -49.36 14.32
CA LEU A 927 8.36 -48.39 14.82
C LEU A 927 9.05 -48.92 16.07
N ARG A 928 8.32 -49.51 17.02
CA ARG A 928 8.91 -50.09 18.25
C ARG A 928 9.97 -51.14 17.95
N ALA A 929 9.77 -51.95 16.91
CA ALA A 929 10.73 -52.97 16.46
C ALA A 929 11.98 -52.38 15.79
N ALA A 930 11.95 -51.12 15.34
CA ALA A 930 13.10 -50.47 14.72
C ALA A 930 14.15 -50.04 15.79
N PRO A 931 15.43 -49.89 15.42
CA PRO A 931 16.47 -49.45 16.35
C PRO A 931 16.10 -48.13 17.06
N GLY A 932 16.12 -48.12 18.40
CA GLY A 932 15.75 -46.96 19.21
C GLY A 932 14.24 -46.65 19.27
N GLY A 933 13.42 -47.36 18.50
CA GLY A 933 12.00 -47.10 18.34
C GLY A 933 11.16 -47.28 19.60
N GLU A 934 11.44 -48.32 20.39
CA GLU A 934 10.75 -48.56 21.67
C GLU A 934 10.88 -47.37 22.64
N ALA A 935 12.09 -46.81 22.76
CA ALA A 935 12.34 -45.63 23.59
C ALA A 935 11.64 -44.37 23.02
N ILE A 936 11.64 -44.20 21.70
CA ILE A 936 10.98 -43.08 21.01
C ILE A 936 9.47 -43.11 21.28
N VAL A 937 8.81 -44.24 21.02
CA VAL A 937 7.34 -44.35 21.20
C VAL A 937 6.96 -44.26 22.68
N THR A 938 7.75 -44.82 23.58
CA THR A 938 7.51 -44.71 25.04
C THR A 938 7.54 -43.25 25.50
N ALA A 939 8.46 -42.45 24.97
CA ALA A 939 8.54 -41.01 25.28
C ALA A 939 7.34 -40.19 24.77
N TRP A 940 6.45 -40.75 23.95
CA TRP A 940 5.25 -40.05 23.48
C TRP A 940 4.11 -40.04 24.52
N ALA A 941 4.16 -40.86 25.57
CA ALA A 941 3.07 -40.98 26.54
C ALA A 941 2.74 -39.63 27.22
N ASP A 942 3.76 -38.95 27.77
CA ASP A 942 3.62 -37.61 28.35
C ASP A 942 3.00 -36.61 27.36
N ARG A 943 3.49 -36.64 26.12
CA ARG A 943 3.01 -35.75 25.05
C ARG A 943 1.56 -36.04 24.69
N ALA A 944 1.18 -37.31 24.61
CA ALA A 944 -0.21 -37.70 24.35
C ALA A 944 -1.13 -37.21 25.47
N SER A 945 -0.74 -37.41 26.74
CA SER A 945 -1.50 -36.89 27.89
C SER A 945 -1.63 -35.37 27.86
N ALA A 946 -0.55 -34.65 27.57
CA ALA A 946 -0.57 -33.19 27.47
C ALA A 946 -1.46 -32.70 26.32
N LEU A 947 -1.41 -33.36 25.16
CA LEU A 947 -2.26 -33.03 24.00
C LEU A 947 -3.74 -33.26 24.31
N THR A 948 -4.09 -34.37 24.96
CA THR A 948 -5.46 -34.65 25.38
C THR A 948 -5.96 -33.64 26.41
N ALA A 949 -5.12 -33.29 27.40
CA ALA A 949 -5.47 -32.25 28.38
C ALA A 949 -5.66 -30.88 27.72
N TYR A 950 -4.77 -30.49 26.81
CA TYR A 950 -4.93 -29.22 26.09
C TYR A 950 -6.19 -29.20 25.22
N ARG A 951 -6.53 -30.33 24.57
CA ARG A 951 -7.74 -30.45 23.75
C ARG A 951 -9.03 -30.15 24.52
N THR A 952 -9.09 -30.38 25.84
CA THR A 952 -10.29 -30.06 26.63
C THR A 952 -10.57 -28.57 26.75
N HIS A 953 -9.60 -27.71 26.41
CA HIS A 953 -9.77 -26.26 26.39
C HIS A 953 -10.30 -25.72 25.05
N LEU A 954 -10.60 -26.57 24.06
CA LEU A 954 -11.01 -26.16 22.72
C LEU A 954 -12.43 -26.67 22.37
N PRO A 955 -13.46 -25.82 22.25
CA PRO A 955 -13.49 -24.40 22.62
C PRO A 955 -13.69 -24.19 24.13
N SER A 956 -13.20 -23.07 24.65
CA SER A 956 -13.49 -22.57 26.01
C SER A 956 -13.44 -21.04 26.03
N ALA A 957 -13.74 -20.42 27.17
CA ALA A 957 -13.61 -18.96 27.35
C ALA A 957 -12.18 -18.45 27.11
N HIS A 958 -11.17 -19.31 27.31
CA HIS A 958 -9.75 -18.99 27.16
C HIS A 958 -9.22 -19.20 25.74
N THR A 959 -10.04 -19.71 24.81
CA THR A 959 -9.67 -20.01 23.43
C THR A 959 -10.65 -19.41 22.42
N GLU A 960 -11.33 -18.33 22.81
CA GLU A 960 -12.26 -17.64 21.93
C GLU A 960 -11.53 -17.13 20.67
N GLY A 961 -12.07 -17.47 19.49
CA GLY A 961 -11.47 -17.12 18.20
C GLY A 961 -10.25 -17.94 17.79
N VAL A 962 -9.89 -18.97 18.56
CA VAL A 962 -8.87 -19.97 18.21
C VAL A 962 -9.55 -21.20 17.60
N ALA A 963 -9.20 -21.56 16.37
CA ALA A 963 -9.76 -22.70 15.67
C ALA A 963 -8.96 -23.99 15.95
N GLU A 964 -9.65 -25.11 16.13
CA GLU A 964 -9.03 -26.41 16.42
C GLU A 964 -8.06 -26.88 15.32
N ASP A 965 -8.45 -26.69 14.05
CA ASP A 965 -7.61 -27.08 12.91
C ASP A 965 -6.33 -26.23 12.80
N ASP A 966 -6.42 -24.93 13.13
CA ASP A 966 -5.27 -24.01 13.16
C ASP A 966 -4.31 -24.40 14.29
N VAL A 967 -4.85 -24.81 15.44
CA VAL A 967 -4.07 -25.32 16.57
C VAL A 967 -3.36 -26.61 16.19
N LEU A 968 -4.05 -27.58 15.57
CA LEU A 968 -3.40 -28.83 15.18
C LEU A 968 -2.31 -28.57 14.13
N THR A 969 -2.58 -27.75 13.11
CA THR A 969 -1.56 -27.31 12.14
C THR A 969 -0.35 -26.70 12.85
N SER A 970 -0.60 -25.87 13.86
CA SER A 970 0.44 -25.25 14.68
C SER A 970 1.25 -26.22 15.52
N LEU A 971 0.62 -27.25 16.09
CA LEU A 971 1.29 -28.31 16.84
C LEU A 971 2.21 -29.12 15.93
N LEU A 972 1.74 -29.46 14.73
CA LEU A 972 2.53 -30.17 13.73
C LEU A 972 3.74 -29.34 13.29
N HIS A 973 3.54 -28.05 13.03
CA HIS A 973 4.62 -27.14 12.66
C HIS A 973 5.65 -26.97 13.78
N THR A 974 5.22 -26.69 15.01
CA THR A 974 6.17 -26.52 16.12
C THR A 974 6.93 -27.81 16.43
N HIS A 975 6.30 -28.98 16.28
CA HIS A 975 7.00 -30.26 16.35
C HIS A 975 8.04 -30.39 15.23
N PHE A 976 7.66 -30.11 13.97
CA PHE A 976 8.57 -30.18 12.83
C PHE A 976 9.80 -29.30 13.07
N VAL A 977 9.61 -28.05 13.50
CA VAL A 977 10.70 -27.12 13.76
C VAL A 977 11.60 -27.59 14.91
N ARG A 978 11.05 -28.19 15.98
CA ARG A 978 11.86 -28.80 17.06
C ARG A 978 12.68 -29.99 16.56
N HIS A 979 12.12 -30.80 15.67
CA HIS A 979 12.72 -32.03 15.17
C HIS A 979 13.70 -31.79 14.00
N VAL A 980 13.46 -30.81 13.13
CA VAL A 980 14.24 -30.57 11.90
C VAL A 980 14.92 -29.21 11.91
N ALA A 981 14.22 -28.15 11.54
CA ALA A 981 14.66 -26.75 11.54
C ALA A 981 13.51 -25.89 11.00
N VAL A 982 13.68 -24.56 10.96
CA VAL A 982 12.81 -23.71 10.13
C VAL A 982 13.14 -23.96 8.65
N ASN A 983 12.38 -24.86 7.99
CA ASN A 983 12.55 -25.28 6.60
C ASN A 983 11.21 -25.72 5.98
N PHE A 984 10.49 -24.78 5.34
CA PHE A 984 9.14 -25.02 4.82
C PHE A 984 9.07 -26.07 3.69
N PRO A 985 9.96 -26.10 2.69
CA PRO A 985 9.93 -27.17 1.66
C PRO A 985 10.06 -28.58 2.27
N GLU A 986 10.95 -28.75 3.25
CA GLU A 986 11.13 -30.05 3.91
C GLU A 986 9.92 -30.42 4.80
N GLU A 987 9.27 -29.43 5.40
CA GLU A 987 8.03 -29.61 6.16
C GLU A 987 6.91 -30.17 5.27
N GLU A 988 6.71 -29.60 4.08
CA GLU A 988 5.70 -30.06 3.12
C GLU A 988 5.95 -31.51 2.66
N ILE A 989 7.22 -31.89 2.46
CA ILE A 989 7.58 -33.28 2.12
C ILE A 989 7.21 -34.23 3.27
N CYS A 990 7.53 -33.86 4.51
CA CYS A 990 7.21 -34.68 5.67
C CYS A 990 5.70 -34.80 5.91
N LEU A 991 4.95 -33.70 5.75
CA LEU A 991 3.49 -33.71 5.82
C LEU A 991 2.88 -34.58 4.71
N HIS A 992 3.41 -34.52 3.48
CA HIS A 992 3.01 -35.39 2.38
C HIS A 992 3.21 -36.87 2.73
N LEU A 993 4.34 -37.23 3.34
CA LEU A 993 4.61 -38.60 3.80
C LEU A 993 3.68 -39.04 4.94
N ALA A 994 3.39 -38.16 5.90
CA ALA A 994 2.42 -38.42 6.96
C ALA A 994 1.02 -38.69 6.39
N ARG A 995 0.61 -37.91 5.38
CA ARG A 995 -0.65 -38.12 4.65
C ARG A 995 -0.66 -39.46 3.92
N ALA A 996 0.45 -39.85 3.28
CA ALA A 996 0.58 -41.15 2.62
C ALA A 996 0.44 -42.32 3.62
N ALA A 997 1.06 -42.21 4.80
CA ALA A 997 0.91 -43.19 5.88
C ALA A 997 -0.55 -43.27 6.37
N ALA A 998 -1.21 -42.12 6.57
CA ALA A 998 -2.62 -42.05 6.95
C ALA A 998 -3.55 -42.72 5.91
N LEU A 999 -3.29 -42.52 4.61
CA LEU A 999 -4.01 -43.21 3.53
C LEU A 999 -3.81 -44.73 3.59
N ALA A 1000 -2.57 -45.19 3.76
CA ALA A 1000 -2.26 -46.61 3.84
C ALA A 1000 -2.93 -47.27 5.06
N PHE A 1001 -2.88 -46.64 6.23
CA PHE A 1001 -3.57 -47.09 7.44
C PHE A 1001 -5.08 -47.19 7.22
N THR A 1002 -5.69 -46.16 6.62
CA THR A 1002 -7.14 -46.13 6.35
C THR A 1002 -7.57 -47.21 5.35
N ALA A 1003 -6.76 -47.45 4.32
CA ALA A 1003 -7.04 -48.48 3.31
C ALA A 1003 -6.95 -49.91 3.89
N ARG A 1004 -5.95 -50.18 4.75
CA ARG A 1004 -5.78 -51.48 5.41
C ARG A 1004 -6.87 -51.76 6.45
N SER A 1005 -7.40 -50.72 7.09
CA SER A 1005 -8.47 -50.82 8.08
C SER A 1005 -9.86 -51.09 7.47
N ARG A 1006 -10.01 -50.99 6.13
CA ARG A 1006 -11.26 -51.22 5.40
C ARG A 1006 -11.37 -52.61 4.75
N ARG A 1007 -10.32 -53.42 4.77
CA ARG A 1007 -10.40 -54.81 4.30
C ARG A 1007 -10.95 -55.67 5.46
N PRO A 1008 -12.10 -56.35 5.30
CA PRO A 1008 -12.50 -57.37 6.27
C PRO A 1008 -11.40 -58.45 6.33
N GLN A 1009 -11.11 -58.91 7.55
CA GLN A 1009 -10.15 -60.00 7.81
C GLN A 1009 -10.58 -61.29 7.14
#